data_AF-Q84TR0-F1
#
_entry.id   AF-Q84TR0-F1
#
_cell.length_a   1.000
_cell.length_b   1.000
_cell.length_c   1.000
_cell.angle_alpha   90.00
_cell.angle_beta   90.00
_cell.angle_gamma   90.00
#
_symmetry.space_group_name_H-M   'P 1'
#
loop_
_entity.id
_entity.type
_entity.pdbx_description
1 polymer ?
#
loop_
_entity_poly.entity_id
_entity_poly.type
_entity_poly.pdbx_seq_one_letter_code
_entity_poly.pdbx_strand_id
1 'polypeptide(L)'
;MAAELVGGALLSAFLQVAFDRLASPQIVDFFRGRKLDEKLLSNLKTMLHSINALADDAELKQFTDPHVKAWLFDVKEAIFDAEDLLGEIDYELTRCQVEAQSQPQTFTSKVSNFFNSTSFNKKIESEMKEVLRRLEYLANQKDALGLKKGTYSDDNDRSGSRMSQKLPSSSLVVESVIYGRDADKDIIINWLTSETDNPNHPCILSIVGMGGLGKTTLAQHVFSDPKIEDAKFDIKAWVCVSDHFHVLTVTRTILEAITNQKDDSENLQMVHKKLKEKLLGKRFLLVLDDVWNERPAEWEAVRTPLSYGAPGSRILVTTRSEKVASSMRSEVHLLKQLGEDECRKVFENHALKDGDIELNDEFMKVGRRIVEKCKGLPLALKTIGCLLSTNSSISDWKNILESEIWELPKEHSEIIPALFLSYHHLPSHLKRCFAYCALFPKDYEFVKEELIFLWMAQNFLLSTQHIRHPKQIGEEYFNDLLSRCFFNKSSVVGRFVMHDLLNDLAKYVYADFCFRLKFDNEQYIQKTTRHFSFEFRDVKSFDGFESLTDAKKLRSFFSISQYGRSPWDFKISIHDLFSKIKFIRVLSFRGCLDLREVPDSVGDLKHLQSLDLSSTEIKKLPDSICLLYNLLILKLSYCSMLEEFPSNLHKLTKLRCLEFEGTKVRKMPMHFGELKNLQELDKFIVDRNSEYSNLRLAEDPNLRLGVALKQ
;
A
#
# COMPACT_ATOMS: atom_id res chain seq x y z
N MET A 1 1.74 13.02 -22.29
CA MET A 1 2.08 14.06 -21.29
C MET A 1 2.40 13.36 -19.99
N ALA A 2 3.67 13.35 -19.60
CA ALA A 2 4.12 12.74 -18.35
C ALA A 2 3.81 13.71 -17.21
N ALA A 3 2.74 13.45 -16.46
CA ALA A 3 2.43 14.21 -15.26
C ALA A 3 3.61 14.13 -14.26
N GLU A 4 3.92 15.25 -13.64
CA GLU A 4 4.86 15.35 -12.52
C GLU A 4 4.50 14.33 -11.45
N LEU A 5 5.45 13.48 -11.08
CA LEU A 5 5.24 12.40 -10.11
C LEU A 5 5.49 12.96 -8.71
N VAL A 6 4.66 13.92 -8.31
CA VAL A 6 4.45 14.28 -6.90
C VAL A 6 3.32 13.37 -6.41
N GLY A 7 3.54 12.59 -5.34
CA GLY A 7 2.68 11.46 -4.98
C GLY A 7 1.20 11.86 -4.80
N GLY A 8 0.31 11.35 -5.67
CA GLY A 8 -1.12 11.71 -5.64
C GLY A 8 -1.86 11.17 -4.43
N ALA A 9 -2.98 11.80 -4.05
CA ALA A 9 -3.74 11.45 -2.85
C ALA A 9 -4.29 10.02 -2.83
N LEU A 10 -4.39 9.42 -1.63
CA LEU A 10 -5.09 8.14 -1.43
C LEU A 10 -6.53 8.19 -1.95
N LEU A 11 -7.23 9.29 -1.71
CA LEU A 11 -8.60 9.48 -2.17
C LEU A 11 -8.71 9.36 -3.70
N SER A 12 -7.72 9.87 -4.44
CA SER A 12 -7.67 9.77 -5.90
C SER A 12 -7.61 8.32 -6.39
N ALA A 13 -6.98 7.42 -5.63
CA ALA A 13 -6.94 6.00 -5.96
C ALA A 13 -8.29 5.30 -5.79
N PHE A 14 -9.11 5.74 -4.84
CA PHE A 14 -10.49 5.27 -4.71
C PHE A 14 -11.34 5.75 -5.90
N LEU A 15 -11.16 7.02 -6.29
CA LEU A 15 -11.89 7.63 -7.40
C LEU A 15 -11.54 7.02 -8.76
N GLN A 16 -10.30 6.58 -8.98
CA GLN A 16 -9.87 6.02 -10.26
C GLN A 16 -10.69 4.79 -10.68
N VAL A 17 -11.03 3.90 -9.73
CA VAL A 17 -11.87 2.72 -10.02
C VAL A 17 -13.27 3.16 -10.48
N ALA A 18 -13.84 4.18 -9.86
CA ALA A 18 -15.11 4.74 -10.28
C ALA A 18 -15.01 5.40 -11.67
N PHE A 19 -13.94 6.13 -11.95
CA PHE A 19 -13.69 6.74 -13.26
C PHE A 19 -13.56 5.72 -14.38
N ASP A 20 -12.79 4.66 -14.17
CA ASP A 20 -12.59 3.60 -15.17
C ASP A 20 -13.91 2.91 -15.52
N ARG A 21 -14.74 2.64 -14.50
CA ARG A 21 -16.09 2.09 -14.70
C ARG A 21 -16.99 3.06 -15.45
N LEU A 22 -17.06 4.33 -15.02
CA LEU A 22 -17.88 5.36 -15.67
C LEU A 22 -17.45 5.67 -17.10
N ALA A 23 -16.18 5.43 -17.44
CA ALA A 23 -15.66 5.56 -18.80
C ALA A 23 -15.90 4.32 -19.68
N SER A 24 -16.34 3.19 -19.10
CA SER A 24 -16.59 1.96 -19.84
C SER A 24 -17.76 2.12 -20.82
N PRO A 25 -17.57 1.82 -22.13
CA PRO A 25 -18.66 1.83 -23.11
C PRO A 25 -19.84 0.96 -22.68
N GLN A 26 -19.56 -0.16 -21.99
CA GLN A 26 -20.58 -1.10 -21.53
C GLN A 26 -21.55 -0.48 -20.53
N ILE A 27 -21.07 0.40 -19.64
CA ILE A 27 -21.95 1.10 -18.68
C ILE A 27 -22.81 2.15 -19.39
N VAL A 28 -22.25 2.87 -20.36
CA VAL A 28 -23.02 3.85 -21.13
C VAL A 28 -24.09 3.15 -21.97
N ASP A 29 -23.74 2.06 -22.64
CA ASP A 29 -24.69 1.26 -23.43
C ASP A 29 -25.74 0.58 -22.54
N PHE A 30 -25.40 0.21 -21.30
CA PHE A 30 -26.36 -0.27 -20.31
C PHE A 30 -27.44 0.77 -20.01
N PHE A 31 -27.05 2.02 -19.78
CA PHE A 31 -27.98 3.11 -19.51
C PHE A 31 -28.87 3.40 -20.73
N ARG A 32 -28.29 3.46 -21.94
CA ARG A 32 -29.05 3.62 -23.19
C ARG A 32 -30.03 2.48 -23.42
N GLY A 33 -29.55 1.24 -23.32
CA GLY A 33 -30.35 0.03 -23.59
C GLY A 33 -31.52 -0.14 -22.62
N ARG A 34 -31.38 0.35 -21.38
CA ARG A 34 -32.43 0.32 -20.34
C ARG A 34 -33.24 1.62 -20.21
N LYS A 35 -32.96 2.63 -21.05
CA LYS A 35 -33.59 3.96 -21.01
C LYS A 35 -33.48 4.65 -19.64
N LEU A 36 -32.34 4.49 -18.98
CA LEU A 36 -32.01 5.19 -17.73
C LEU A 36 -31.56 6.62 -18.02
N ASP A 37 -31.66 7.51 -17.02
CA ASP A 37 -31.18 8.89 -17.16
C ASP A 37 -29.63 8.97 -17.27
N GLU A 38 -29.12 9.13 -18.50
CA GLU A 38 -27.69 9.31 -18.79
C GLU A 38 -27.09 10.54 -18.09
N LYS A 39 -27.90 11.54 -17.72
CA LYS A 39 -27.40 12.71 -16.97
C LYS A 39 -26.90 12.32 -15.59
N LEU A 40 -27.40 11.23 -14.99
CA LEU A 40 -26.91 10.76 -13.71
C LEU A 40 -25.45 10.30 -13.79
N LEU A 41 -25.07 9.62 -14.88
CA LEU A 41 -23.68 9.19 -15.10
C LEU A 41 -22.75 10.39 -15.30
N SER A 42 -23.13 11.35 -16.13
CA SER A 42 -22.31 12.53 -16.40
C SER A 42 -22.18 13.43 -15.17
N ASN A 43 -23.25 13.59 -14.39
CA ASN A 43 -23.23 14.32 -13.13
C ASN A 43 -22.35 13.63 -12.10
N LEU A 44 -22.44 12.29 -11.97
CA LEU A 44 -21.61 11.55 -11.02
C LEU A 44 -20.14 11.68 -11.36
N LYS A 45 -19.79 11.51 -12.64
CA LYS A 45 -18.43 11.72 -13.14
C LYS A 45 -17.95 13.14 -12.81
N THR A 46 -18.75 14.16 -13.07
CA THR A 46 -18.40 15.57 -12.82
C THR A 46 -18.17 15.83 -11.33
N MET A 47 -19.01 15.29 -10.46
CA MET A 47 -18.90 15.48 -9.02
C MET A 47 -17.66 14.80 -8.45
N LEU A 48 -17.37 13.57 -8.90
CA LEU A 48 -16.16 12.85 -8.51
C LEU A 48 -14.88 13.61 -8.95
N HIS A 49 -14.87 14.26 -10.12
CA HIS A 49 -13.75 15.11 -10.54
C HIS A 49 -13.60 16.35 -9.63
N SER A 50 -14.72 16.98 -9.26
CA SER A 50 -14.71 18.14 -8.36
C SER A 50 -14.13 17.80 -6.99
N ILE A 51 -14.46 16.63 -6.43
CA ILE A 51 -13.88 16.13 -5.19
C ILE A 51 -12.41 15.74 -5.37
N ASN A 52 -12.05 15.07 -6.47
CA ASN A 52 -10.67 14.67 -6.74
C ASN A 52 -9.73 15.88 -6.76
N ALA A 53 -10.20 17.04 -7.26
CA ALA A 53 -9.41 18.26 -7.31
C ALA A 53 -9.01 18.82 -5.92
N LEU A 54 -9.70 18.39 -4.86
CA LEU A 54 -9.44 18.79 -3.46
C LEU A 54 -8.64 17.73 -2.69
N ALA A 55 -8.41 16.56 -3.29
CA ALA A 55 -7.91 15.38 -2.60
C ALA A 55 -6.50 15.56 -2.00
N ASP A 56 -5.59 16.17 -2.75
CA ASP A 56 -4.19 16.35 -2.33
C ASP A 56 -4.08 17.32 -1.14
N ASP A 57 -4.77 18.46 -1.20
CA ASP A 57 -4.77 19.45 -0.10
C ASP A 57 -5.48 18.90 1.15
N ALA A 58 -6.57 18.16 0.97
CA ALA A 58 -7.27 17.51 2.07
C ALA A 58 -6.40 16.43 2.74
N GLU A 59 -5.68 15.61 1.95
CA GLU A 59 -4.79 14.57 2.48
C GLU A 59 -3.66 15.17 3.34
N LEU A 60 -3.11 16.32 2.95
CA LEU A 60 -2.12 17.05 3.73
C LEU A 60 -2.74 17.59 5.03
N LYS A 61 -3.89 18.24 4.94
CA LYS A 61 -4.53 18.91 6.09
C LYS A 61 -5.13 17.95 7.12
N GLN A 62 -5.41 16.70 6.78
CA GLN A 62 -5.99 15.73 7.73
C GLN A 62 -5.15 15.52 9.00
N PHE A 63 -3.82 15.76 8.92
CA PHE A 63 -2.89 15.60 10.04
C PHE A 63 -2.92 16.79 11.00
N THR A 64 -3.34 17.96 10.53
CA THR A 64 -3.37 19.21 11.31
C THR A 64 -4.78 19.61 11.69
N ASP A 65 -5.78 19.31 10.85
CA ASP A 65 -7.18 19.72 11.03
C ASP A 65 -8.13 18.51 11.15
N PRO A 66 -8.69 18.25 12.35
CA PRO A 66 -9.68 17.19 12.57
C PRO A 66 -10.93 17.30 11.71
N HIS A 67 -11.37 18.51 11.32
CA HIS A 67 -12.56 18.69 10.50
C HIS A 67 -12.32 18.23 9.07
N VAL A 68 -11.11 18.45 8.54
CA VAL A 68 -10.71 17.91 7.23
C VAL A 68 -10.61 16.39 7.28
N LYS A 69 -10.13 15.81 8.40
CA LYS A 69 -10.12 14.35 8.59
C LYS A 69 -11.55 13.78 8.57
N ALA A 70 -12.49 14.40 9.27
CA ALA A 70 -13.91 14.01 9.25
C ALA A 70 -14.52 14.13 7.85
N TRP A 71 -14.24 15.22 7.14
CA TRP A 71 -14.69 15.38 5.74
C TRP A 71 -14.14 14.29 4.82
N LEU A 72 -12.85 13.95 4.93
CA LEU A 72 -12.25 12.86 4.14
C LEU A 72 -12.91 11.52 4.43
N PHE A 73 -13.29 11.26 5.68
CA PHE A 73 -14.03 10.07 6.06
C PHE A 73 -15.38 10.00 5.35
N ASP A 74 -16.18 11.07 5.41
CA ASP A 74 -17.50 11.13 4.77
C ASP A 74 -17.43 10.99 3.25
N VAL A 75 -16.40 11.59 2.63
CA VAL A 75 -16.15 11.48 1.20
C VAL A 75 -15.77 10.05 0.81
N LYS A 76 -14.87 9.40 1.55
CA LYS A 76 -14.51 7.98 1.33
C LYS A 76 -15.74 7.08 1.44
N GLU A 77 -16.62 7.32 2.41
CA GLU A 77 -17.89 6.59 2.51
C GLU A 77 -18.78 6.76 1.29
N ALA A 78 -18.98 7.99 0.81
CA ALA A 78 -19.81 8.26 -0.36
C ALA A 78 -19.22 7.63 -1.64
N ILE A 79 -17.89 7.62 -1.78
CA ILE A 79 -17.19 6.95 -2.89
C ILE A 79 -17.35 5.43 -2.80
N PHE A 80 -17.29 4.85 -1.60
CA PHE A 80 -17.56 3.43 -1.44
C PHE A 80 -18.97 3.08 -1.90
N ASP A 81 -19.97 3.86 -1.50
CA ASP A 81 -21.35 3.65 -1.92
C ASP A 81 -21.49 3.78 -3.46
N ALA A 82 -20.75 4.70 -4.09
CA ALA A 82 -20.67 4.82 -5.55
C ALA A 82 -20.01 3.59 -6.23
N GLU A 83 -18.89 3.09 -5.68
CA GLU A 83 -18.20 1.91 -6.19
C GLU A 83 -19.07 0.65 -6.10
N ASP A 84 -19.81 0.50 -5.00
CA ASP A 84 -20.70 -0.65 -4.76
C ASP A 84 -21.88 -0.62 -5.74
N LEU A 85 -22.47 0.56 -5.97
CA LEU A 85 -23.50 0.75 -6.99
C LEU A 85 -23.00 0.42 -8.41
N LEU A 86 -21.82 0.90 -8.77
CA LEU A 86 -21.20 0.56 -10.06
C LEU A 86 -20.87 -0.93 -10.17
N GLY A 87 -20.59 -1.59 -9.04
CA GLY A 87 -20.35 -3.04 -8.97
C GLY A 87 -21.61 -3.86 -9.28
N GLU A 88 -22.78 -3.42 -8.81
CA GLU A 88 -24.07 -4.06 -9.14
C GLU A 88 -24.34 -3.99 -10.64
N ILE A 89 -24.04 -2.85 -11.28
CA ILE A 89 -24.20 -2.69 -12.73
C ILE A 89 -23.25 -3.63 -13.48
N ASP A 90 -21.97 -3.70 -13.07
CA ASP A 90 -20.98 -4.60 -13.68
C ASP A 90 -21.36 -6.08 -13.55
N TYR A 91 -21.91 -6.48 -12.39
CA TYR A 91 -22.44 -7.82 -12.20
C TYR A 91 -23.58 -8.13 -13.18
N GLU A 92 -24.59 -7.27 -13.28
CA GLU A 92 -25.73 -7.49 -14.16
C GLU A 92 -25.33 -7.49 -15.64
N LEU A 93 -24.35 -6.66 -16.02
CA LEU A 93 -23.74 -6.70 -17.35
C LEU A 93 -23.10 -8.06 -17.63
N THR A 94 -22.25 -8.53 -16.73
CA THR A 94 -21.55 -9.81 -16.87
C THR A 94 -22.53 -10.98 -16.92
N ARG A 95 -23.54 -10.97 -16.05
CA ARG A 95 -24.62 -11.96 -16.04
C ARG A 95 -25.34 -12.04 -17.38
N CYS A 96 -25.78 -10.91 -17.92
CA CYS A 96 -26.45 -10.85 -19.22
C CYS A 96 -25.58 -11.42 -20.35
N GLN A 97 -24.26 -11.14 -20.33
CA GLN A 97 -23.32 -11.65 -21.33
C GLN A 97 -23.16 -13.18 -21.25
N VAL A 98 -22.96 -13.72 -20.04
CA VAL A 98 -22.78 -15.17 -19.82
C VAL A 98 -24.06 -15.94 -20.15
N GLU A 99 -25.22 -15.44 -19.73
CA GLU A 99 -26.52 -16.08 -20.01
C GLU A 99 -26.88 -16.06 -21.50
N ALA A 100 -26.52 -15.00 -22.23
CA ALA A 100 -26.73 -14.93 -23.68
C ALA A 100 -25.87 -15.92 -24.47
N GLN A 101 -24.64 -16.18 -24.02
CA GLN A 101 -23.73 -17.16 -24.64
C GLN A 101 -24.17 -18.61 -24.39
N SER A 102 -24.93 -18.84 -23.32
CA SER A 102 -25.38 -20.17 -22.91
C SER A 102 -26.68 -20.64 -23.62
N GLN A 103 -27.32 -19.82 -24.46
CA GLN A 103 -28.58 -20.18 -25.14
C GLN A 103 -28.37 -20.58 -26.61
N PRO A 104 -29.09 -21.60 -27.13
CA PRO A 104 -29.08 -21.93 -28.55
C PRO A 104 -29.58 -20.77 -29.41
N GLN A 105 -28.94 -20.51 -30.55
CA GLN A 105 -29.13 -19.35 -31.45
C GLN A 105 -30.54 -19.17 -32.08
N THR A 106 -31.58 -19.87 -31.63
CA THR A 106 -32.92 -19.87 -32.25
C THR A 106 -33.99 -19.01 -31.55
N PHE A 107 -33.67 -18.20 -30.53
CA PHE A 107 -34.66 -17.34 -29.85
C PHE A 107 -34.28 -15.86 -29.82
N THR A 108 -34.39 -15.19 -30.96
CA THR A 108 -34.18 -13.74 -31.12
C THR A 108 -35.20 -12.86 -30.38
N SER A 109 -36.28 -13.42 -29.82
CA SER A 109 -37.36 -12.66 -29.17
C SER A 109 -37.28 -12.51 -27.65
N LYS A 110 -36.28 -13.11 -26.98
CA LYS A 110 -36.13 -13.02 -25.50
C LYS A 110 -35.04 -12.06 -25.02
N VAL A 111 -34.14 -11.60 -25.88
CA VAL A 111 -33.11 -10.62 -25.53
C VAL A 111 -33.74 -9.31 -25.04
N SER A 112 -34.96 -8.97 -25.50
CA SER A 112 -35.75 -7.81 -25.03
C SER A 112 -36.28 -7.93 -23.59
N ASN A 113 -36.46 -9.14 -23.05
CA ASN A 113 -36.96 -9.35 -21.69
C ASN A 113 -35.87 -9.23 -20.61
N PHE A 114 -34.58 -9.36 -20.98
CA PHE A 114 -33.46 -9.22 -20.04
C PHE A 114 -33.22 -7.78 -19.58
N PHE A 115 -33.63 -6.80 -20.38
CA PHE A 115 -33.40 -5.37 -20.11
C PHE A 115 -34.52 -4.68 -19.31
N ASN A 116 -35.63 -5.37 -19.03
CA ASN A 116 -36.86 -4.75 -18.51
C ASN A 116 -37.16 -5.05 -17.02
N SER A 117 -36.14 -5.18 -16.17
CA SER A 117 -36.39 -5.16 -14.71
C SER A 117 -36.61 -3.71 -14.25
N THR A 118 -37.86 -3.25 -14.30
CA THR A 118 -38.24 -1.89 -13.91
C THR A 118 -37.93 -1.58 -12.44
N SER A 119 -37.98 -2.59 -11.56
CA SER A 119 -37.63 -2.43 -10.14
C SER A 119 -36.13 -2.23 -9.93
N PHE A 120 -35.28 -3.01 -10.63
CA PHE A 120 -33.82 -2.84 -10.59
C PHE A 120 -33.40 -1.47 -11.14
N ASN A 121 -33.96 -1.07 -12.28
CA ASN A 121 -33.67 0.22 -12.91
C ASN A 121 -34.00 1.39 -11.96
N LYS A 122 -35.19 1.38 -11.34
CA LYS A 122 -35.60 2.39 -10.35
C LYS A 122 -34.67 2.42 -9.13
N LYS A 123 -34.22 1.25 -8.66
CA LYS A 123 -33.27 1.13 -7.55
C LYS A 123 -31.95 1.83 -7.90
N ILE A 124 -31.35 1.52 -9.06
CA ILE A 124 -30.10 2.13 -9.52
C ILE A 124 -30.21 3.65 -9.62
N GLU A 125 -31.28 4.18 -10.24
CA GLU A 125 -31.47 5.63 -10.35
C GLU A 125 -31.64 6.31 -8.98
N SER A 126 -32.38 5.69 -8.06
CA SER A 126 -32.58 6.21 -6.71
C SER A 126 -31.28 6.23 -5.91
N GLU A 127 -30.52 5.14 -5.93
CA GLU A 127 -29.23 5.05 -5.22
C GLU A 127 -28.19 6.01 -5.82
N MET A 128 -28.15 6.16 -7.15
CA MET A 128 -27.23 7.10 -7.81
C MET A 128 -27.56 8.56 -7.44
N LYS A 129 -28.84 8.92 -7.37
CA LYS A 129 -29.28 10.25 -6.91
C LYS A 129 -28.87 10.53 -5.46
N GLU A 130 -28.95 9.53 -4.60
CA GLU A 130 -28.55 9.68 -3.20
C GLU A 130 -27.03 9.88 -3.06
N VAL A 131 -26.23 9.09 -3.79
CA VAL A 131 -24.77 9.27 -3.86
C VAL A 131 -24.43 10.68 -4.36
N LEU A 132 -25.07 11.12 -5.45
CA LEU A 132 -24.90 12.47 -5.98
C LEU A 132 -25.19 13.56 -4.95
N ARG A 133 -26.32 13.44 -4.24
CA ARG A 133 -26.73 14.40 -3.20
C ARG A 133 -25.69 14.50 -2.08
N ARG A 134 -25.14 13.36 -1.61
CA ARG A 134 -24.08 13.35 -0.59
C ARG A 134 -22.79 13.99 -1.11
N LEU A 135 -22.36 13.62 -2.32
CA LEU A 135 -21.13 14.17 -2.90
C LEU A 135 -21.25 15.69 -3.15
N GLU A 136 -22.42 16.16 -3.59
CA GLU A 136 -22.70 17.59 -3.77
C GLU A 136 -22.65 18.35 -2.44
N TYR A 137 -23.28 17.81 -1.40
CA TYR A 137 -23.21 18.37 -0.06
C TYR A 137 -21.77 18.50 0.44
N LEU A 138 -20.95 17.45 0.26
CA LEU A 138 -19.55 17.44 0.68
C LEU A 138 -18.68 18.39 -0.14
N ALA A 139 -18.92 18.48 -1.45
CA ALA A 139 -18.20 19.41 -2.32
C ALA A 139 -18.46 20.89 -1.94
N ASN A 140 -19.66 21.20 -1.45
CA ASN A 140 -20.04 22.54 -1.00
C ASN A 140 -19.38 22.95 0.33
N GLN A 141 -18.80 22.04 1.10
CA GLN A 141 -18.09 22.35 2.35
C GLN A 141 -16.66 22.84 2.14
N LYS A 142 -16.12 22.76 0.90
CA LYS A 142 -14.72 23.06 0.59
C LYS A 142 -14.24 24.42 1.12
N ASP A 143 -15.09 25.46 1.03
CA ASP A 143 -14.70 26.84 1.33
C ASP A 143 -14.63 27.05 2.85
N ALA A 144 -15.55 26.43 3.60
CA ALA A 144 -15.54 26.43 5.06
C ALA A 144 -14.34 25.69 5.65
N LEU A 145 -13.86 24.64 4.96
CA LEU A 145 -12.67 23.86 5.31
C LEU A 145 -11.38 24.45 4.74
N GLY A 146 -11.46 25.56 3.98
CA GLY A 146 -10.32 26.18 3.33
C GLY A 146 -9.58 25.27 2.34
N LEU A 147 -10.25 24.29 1.74
CA LEU A 147 -9.66 23.34 0.80
C LEU A 147 -9.37 24.02 -0.55
N LYS A 148 -8.13 23.94 -1.00
CA LYS A 148 -7.69 24.53 -2.27
C LYS A 148 -7.64 23.47 -3.37
N LYS A 149 -8.04 23.85 -4.59
CA LYS A 149 -7.82 23.01 -5.77
C LYS A 149 -6.33 22.96 -6.08
N GLY A 150 -5.79 21.80 -6.40
CA GLY A 150 -4.40 21.65 -6.83
C GLY A 150 -4.16 22.35 -8.17
N THR A 151 -3.76 23.62 -8.15
CA THR A 151 -3.18 24.31 -9.30
C THR A 151 -1.67 24.37 -9.14
N TYR A 152 -0.96 23.54 -9.91
CA TYR A 152 0.47 23.67 -10.18
C TYR A 152 0.69 24.85 -11.14
N SER A 153 0.49 26.08 -10.66
CA SER A 153 0.88 27.28 -11.41
C SER A 153 1.04 28.48 -10.47
N ASP A 154 2.26 29.03 -10.53
CA ASP A 154 2.72 30.35 -10.11
C ASP A 154 2.80 30.69 -8.61
N ASP A 155 4.05 30.65 -8.12
CA ASP A 155 4.74 31.74 -7.43
C ASP A 155 3.84 32.91 -6.95
N ASN A 156 3.44 32.86 -5.66
CA ASN A 156 3.59 33.97 -4.70
C ASN A 156 2.79 33.80 -3.40
N ASP A 157 1.90 32.81 -3.28
CA ASP A 157 1.08 32.68 -2.05
C ASP A 157 1.79 31.84 -0.96
N ARG A 158 2.77 32.46 -0.29
CA ARG A 158 3.57 31.90 0.83
C ARG A 158 2.77 31.57 2.12
N SER A 159 1.44 31.55 2.09
CA SER A 159 0.61 31.62 3.31
C SER A 159 -0.42 30.48 3.52
N GLY A 160 -0.53 29.46 2.65
CA GLY A 160 -1.70 28.58 2.69
C GLY A 160 -1.60 27.20 3.35
N SER A 161 -0.43 26.56 3.37
CA SER A 161 -0.31 25.17 3.87
C SER A 161 1.12 24.92 4.34
N ARG A 162 1.39 25.28 5.60
CA ARG A 162 2.66 24.95 6.27
C ARG A 162 2.43 23.73 7.16
N MET A 163 2.34 22.54 6.57
CA MET A 163 2.93 21.40 7.28
C MET A 163 4.43 21.72 7.32
N SER A 164 4.99 21.82 8.53
CA SER A 164 6.29 22.44 8.83
C SER A 164 7.30 22.28 7.71
N GLN A 165 7.76 23.39 7.11
CA GLN A 165 8.92 23.36 6.22
C GLN A 165 10.03 22.61 6.95
N LYS A 166 10.39 21.44 6.41
CA LYS A 166 11.46 20.61 6.94
C LYS A 166 12.71 21.49 7.05
N LEU A 167 13.29 21.56 8.24
CA LEU A 167 14.55 22.26 8.41
C LEU A 167 15.60 21.58 7.52
N PRO A 168 16.31 22.32 6.66
CA PRO A 168 17.40 21.75 5.86
C PRO A 168 18.43 21.11 6.78
N SER A 169 18.90 19.92 6.42
CA SER A 169 20.00 19.28 7.15
C SER A 169 21.31 20.01 6.90
N SER A 170 22.21 19.96 7.89
CA SER A 170 23.57 20.48 7.79
C SER A 170 24.59 19.36 7.96
N SER A 171 25.85 19.62 7.64
CA SER A 171 26.96 18.68 7.86
C SER A 171 27.34 18.50 9.33
N LEU A 172 26.82 19.32 10.24
CA LEU A 172 27.21 19.31 11.65
C LEU A 172 26.46 18.22 12.41
N VAL A 173 27.20 17.39 13.14
CA VAL A 173 26.64 16.39 14.04
C VAL A 173 26.22 17.08 15.34
N VAL A 174 24.96 16.92 15.72
CA VAL A 174 24.40 17.50 16.96
C VAL A 174 24.74 16.64 18.20
N GLU A 175 24.91 15.33 18.03
CA GLU A 175 25.17 14.37 19.10
C GLU A 175 26.66 13.98 19.15
N SER A 176 27.27 14.03 20.33
CA SER A 176 28.68 13.64 20.52
C SER A 176 28.89 12.13 20.48
N VAL A 177 27.85 11.33 20.70
CA VAL A 177 27.91 9.86 20.72
C VAL A 177 26.81 9.28 19.85
N ILE A 178 27.20 8.50 18.85
CA ILE A 178 26.29 7.76 17.97
C ILE A 178 26.46 6.27 18.25
N TYR A 179 25.38 5.62 18.65
CA TYR A 179 25.38 4.22 19.07
C TYR A 179 25.13 3.26 17.88
N GLY A 180 25.83 2.13 17.87
CA GLY A 180 25.58 1.01 16.95
C GLY A 180 25.84 1.25 15.46
N ARG A 181 26.62 2.27 15.09
CA ARG A 181 26.86 2.65 13.67
C ARG A 181 28.32 2.56 13.23
N ASP A 182 29.22 2.05 14.07
CA ASP A 182 30.65 2.01 13.76
C ASP A 182 30.97 1.11 12.56
N ALA A 183 30.34 -0.06 12.47
CA ALA A 183 30.54 -0.97 11.33
C ALA A 183 30.06 -0.35 10.00
N ASP A 184 28.87 0.26 10.00
CA ASP A 184 28.33 0.95 8.83
C ASP A 184 29.25 2.12 8.42
N LYS A 185 29.72 2.89 9.41
CA LYS A 185 30.66 4.00 9.23
C LYS A 185 31.97 3.53 8.60
N ASP A 186 32.58 2.47 9.14
CA ASP A 186 33.85 1.94 8.62
C ASP A 186 33.71 1.42 7.19
N ILE A 187 32.59 0.76 6.85
CA ILE A 187 32.29 0.33 5.48
C ILE A 187 32.29 1.54 4.52
N ILE A 188 31.58 2.60 4.90
CA ILE A 188 31.47 3.81 4.06
C ILE A 188 32.82 4.54 3.97
N ILE A 189 33.58 4.67 5.06
CA ILE A 189 34.90 5.30 5.05
C ILE A 189 35.87 4.52 4.17
N ASN A 190 35.90 3.20 4.28
CA ASN A 190 36.75 2.35 3.44
C ASN A 190 36.38 2.52 1.95
N TRP A 191 35.08 2.61 1.63
CA TRP A 191 34.63 2.89 0.27
C TRP A 191 35.06 4.28 -0.23
N LEU A 192 34.94 5.31 0.62
CA LEU A 192 35.34 6.69 0.29
C LEU A 192 36.86 6.83 0.07
N THR A 193 37.66 6.03 0.76
CA THR A 193 39.13 6.08 0.73
C THR A 193 39.77 5.09 -0.23
N SER A 194 39.02 4.10 -0.73
CA SER A 194 39.50 3.11 -1.70
C SER A 194 40.03 3.73 -3.01
N GLU A 195 40.97 3.05 -3.65
CA GLU A 195 41.41 3.39 -5.00
C GLU A 195 40.34 2.98 -6.02
N THR A 196 40.13 3.80 -7.06
CA THR A 196 39.10 3.55 -8.09
C THR A 196 39.71 3.08 -9.39
N ASP A 197 39.17 2.00 -9.95
CA ASP A 197 39.54 1.49 -11.27
C ASP A 197 38.98 2.32 -12.45
N ASN A 198 38.05 3.25 -12.20
CA ASN A 198 37.36 3.98 -13.25
C ASN A 198 37.74 5.47 -13.27
N PRO A 199 38.56 5.93 -14.22
CA PRO A 199 39.13 7.29 -14.20
C PRO A 199 38.15 8.40 -14.63
N ASN A 200 36.99 8.07 -15.21
CA ASN A 200 36.19 9.05 -15.96
C ASN A 200 34.90 9.53 -15.27
N HIS A 201 34.47 8.97 -14.13
CA HIS A 201 33.25 9.39 -13.44
C HIS A 201 33.34 9.29 -11.91
N PRO A 202 32.71 10.22 -11.17
CA PRO A 202 32.62 10.10 -9.72
C PRO A 202 31.80 8.87 -9.33
N CYS A 203 32.33 8.08 -8.39
CA CYS A 203 31.60 6.94 -7.81
C CYS A 203 30.52 7.47 -6.86
N ILE A 204 29.36 6.80 -6.86
CA ILE A 204 28.21 7.18 -6.05
C ILE A 204 27.81 6.02 -5.15
N LEU A 205 27.69 6.30 -3.84
CA LEU A 205 27.15 5.36 -2.85
C LEU A 205 25.88 5.95 -2.25
N SER A 206 24.80 5.16 -2.21
CA SER A 206 23.53 5.55 -1.61
C SER A 206 23.29 4.78 -0.31
N ILE A 207 23.16 5.49 0.80
CA ILE A 207 22.63 4.97 2.07
C ILE A 207 21.10 4.95 1.95
N VAL A 208 20.53 3.76 1.92
CA VAL A 208 19.09 3.56 1.71
C VAL A 208 18.43 2.97 2.95
N GLY A 209 17.25 3.48 3.30
CA GLY A 209 16.46 2.95 4.41
C GLY A 209 15.25 3.81 4.76
N MET A 210 14.33 3.23 5.53
CA MET A 210 13.13 3.89 6.06
C MET A 210 13.41 5.23 6.78
N GLY A 211 12.41 6.12 6.81
CA GLY A 211 12.48 7.38 7.56
C GLY A 211 12.75 7.13 9.05
N GLY A 212 13.67 7.90 9.65
CA GLY A 212 14.03 7.78 11.06
C GLY A 212 15.16 6.80 11.41
N LEU A 213 15.73 6.06 10.45
CA LEU A 213 16.84 5.10 10.68
C LEU A 213 18.21 5.72 11.01
N GLY A 214 18.35 7.04 10.91
CA GLY A 214 19.63 7.74 11.17
C GLY A 214 20.56 7.83 9.95
N LYS A 215 20.05 7.78 8.72
CA LYS A 215 20.86 7.90 7.48
C LYS A 215 21.64 9.22 7.43
N THR A 216 20.94 10.34 7.65
CA THR A 216 21.53 11.68 7.70
C THR A 216 22.59 11.75 8.80
N THR A 217 22.29 11.23 9.98
CA THR A 217 23.23 11.17 11.12
C THR A 217 24.49 10.35 10.80
N LEU A 218 24.34 9.20 10.15
CA LEU A 218 25.48 8.39 9.69
C LEU A 218 26.31 9.13 8.63
N ALA A 219 25.67 9.78 7.68
CA ALA A 219 26.36 10.59 6.66
C ALA A 219 27.11 11.77 7.29
N GLN A 220 26.54 12.45 8.28
CA GLN A 220 27.23 13.50 9.04
C GLN A 220 28.44 12.94 9.80
N HIS A 221 28.27 11.79 10.46
CA HIS A 221 29.35 11.14 11.22
C HIS A 221 30.53 10.72 10.34
N VAL A 222 30.25 10.26 9.12
CA VAL A 222 31.29 9.96 8.12
C VAL A 222 31.92 11.25 7.61
N PHE A 223 31.13 12.27 7.28
CA PHE A 223 31.62 13.52 6.70
C PHE A 223 32.59 14.28 7.62
N SER A 224 32.34 14.21 8.93
CA SER A 224 33.18 14.82 9.98
C SER A 224 34.28 13.90 10.51
N ASP A 225 34.48 12.70 9.96
CA ASP A 225 35.48 11.77 10.47
C ASP A 225 36.92 12.23 10.14
N PRO A 226 37.88 12.14 11.08
CA PRO A 226 39.27 12.49 10.84
C PRO A 226 39.91 11.75 9.65
N LYS A 227 39.56 10.48 9.42
CA LYS A 227 40.07 9.71 8.26
C LYS A 227 39.65 10.34 6.91
N ILE A 228 38.51 11.05 6.88
CA ILE A 228 38.05 11.77 5.69
C ILE A 228 38.74 13.14 5.55
N GLU A 229 39.24 13.71 6.63
CA GLU A 229 40.18 14.84 6.56
C GLU A 229 41.53 14.38 5.98
N ASP A 230 42.04 13.24 6.43
CA ASP A 230 43.28 12.63 5.93
C ASP A 230 43.20 12.18 4.47
N ALA A 231 41.99 11.92 3.95
CA ALA A 231 41.75 11.48 2.57
C ALA A 231 42.06 12.53 1.49
N LYS A 232 42.36 13.79 1.87
CA LYS A 232 42.78 14.90 0.99
C LYS A 232 41.80 15.17 -0.18
N PHE A 233 40.52 15.36 0.12
CA PHE A 233 39.58 15.94 -0.84
C PHE A 233 39.80 17.45 -0.94
N ASP A 234 39.95 17.98 -2.15
CA ASP A 234 40.12 19.42 -2.41
C ASP A 234 38.84 20.21 -2.09
N ILE A 235 37.68 19.56 -2.25
CA ILE A 235 36.36 20.14 -2.05
C ILE A 235 35.52 19.17 -1.23
N LYS A 236 34.85 19.68 -0.19
CA LYS A 236 33.82 18.96 0.55
C LYS A 236 32.56 19.81 0.57
N ALA A 237 31.42 19.24 0.17
CA ALA A 237 30.15 19.96 0.13
C ALA A 237 29.00 19.09 0.65
N TRP A 238 28.05 19.72 1.34
CA TRP A 238 26.85 19.10 1.85
C TRP A 238 25.63 19.84 1.30
N VAL A 239 24.68 19.09 0.71
CA VAL A 239 23.46 19.64 0.12
C VAL A 239 22.27 18.82 0.59
N CYS A 240 21.35 19.45 1.32
CA CYS A 240 20.02 18.92 1.55
C CYS A 240 19.18 19.16 0.28
N VAL A 241 18.69 18.09 -0.35
CA VAL A 241 17.87 18.20 -1.56
C VAL A 241 16.42 18.50 -1.15
N SER A 242 15.80 19.47 -1.82
CA SER A 242 14.40 19.84 -1.61
C SER A 242 13.47 18.77 -2.18
N ASP A 243 12.32 18.58 -1.54
CA ASP A 243 11.22 17.73 -2.02
C ASP A 243 10.70 18.20 -3.40
N HIS A 244 10.75 19.51 -3.66
CA HIS A 244 10.46 20.11 -4.97
C HIS A 244 11.72 20.07 -5.83
N PHE A 245 11.86 18.98 -6.59
CA PHE A 245 13.05 18.74 -7.40
C PHE A 245 13.00 19.50 -8.73
N HIS A 246 13.93 20.43 -8.91
CA HIS A 246 14.22 21.03 -10.21
C HIS A 246 15.74 21.00 -10.45
N VAL A 247 16.14 20.52 -11.63
CA VAL A 247 17.55 20.35 -12.03
C VAL A 247 18.36 21.64 -11.80
N LEU A 248 17.80 22.80 -12.19
CA LEU A 248 18.43 24.10 -11.99
C LEU A 248 18.66 24.41 -10.50
N THR A 249 17.61 24.28 -9.68
CA THR A 249 17.67 24.58 -8.25
C THR A 249 18.70 23.71 -7.56
N VAL A 250 18.69 22.39 -7.81
CA VAL A 250 19.62 21.45 -7.18
C VAL A 250 21.06 21.73 -7.62
N THR A 251 21.31 21.92 -8.91
CA THR A 251 22.67 22.18 -9.41
C THR A 251 23.20 23.52 -8.91
N ARG A 252 22.32 24.52 -8.76
CA ARG A 252 22.66 25.80 -8.14
C ARG A 252 23.03 25.63 -6.68
N THR A 253 22.22 24.92 -5.89
CA THR A 253 22.53 24.68 -4.47
C THR A 253 23.85 23.91 -4.30
N ILE A 254 24.18 22.97 -5.21
CA ILE A 254 25.49 22.31 -5.23
C ILE A 254 26.62 23.32 -5.50
N LEU A 255 26.46 24.19 -6.50
CA LEU A 255 27.43 25.24 -6.79
C LEU A 255 27.65 26.14 -5.57
N GLU A 256 26.57 26.61 -4.95
CA GLU A 256 26.61 27.49 -3.78
C GLU A 256 27.28 26.80 -2.57
N ALA A 257 27.03 25.51 -2.36
CA ALA A 257 27.66 24.72 -1.29
C ALA A 257 29.17 24.51 -1.54
N ILE A 258 29.61 24.45 -2.81
CA ILE A 258 31.02 24.31 -3.17
C ILE A 258 31.76 25.64 -3.10
N THR A 259 31.12 26.74 -3.49
CA THR A 259 31.75 28.07 -3.53
C THR A 259 31.61 28.85 -2.24
N ASN A 260 30.66 28.47 -1.36
CA ASN A 260 30.19 29.27 -0.23
C ASN A 260 29.73 30.69 -0.66
N GLN A 261 29.24 30.82 -1.88
CA GLN A 261 28.76 32.06 -2.47
C GLN A 261 27.40 31.83 -3.11
N LYS A 262 26.48 32.77 -2.91
CA LYS A 262 25.18 32.74 -3.60
C LYS A 262 25.37 32.90 -5.11
N ASP A 263 24.53 32.24 -5.88
CA ASP A 263 24.55 32.32 -7.33
C ASP A 263 23.20 32.83 -7.88
N ASP A 264 23.24 33.99 -8.51
CA ASP A 264 22.04 34.63 -9.07
C ASP A 264 21.75 34.17 -10.51
N SER A 265 22.39 33.09 -11.00
CA SER A 265 22.18 32.64 -12.38
C SER A 265 20.80 32.00 -12.54
N GLU A 266 20.03 32.49 -13.50
CA GLU A 266 18.70 31.96 -13.82
C GLU A 266 18.74 30.80 -14.84
N ASN A 267 19.87 30.59 -15.51
CA ASN A 267 20.01 29.60 -16.58
C ASN A 267 20.91 28.42 -16.18
N LEU A 268 20.41 27.20 -16.42
CA LEU A 268 21.11 25.94 -16.18
C LEU A 268 22.49 25.88 -16.84
N GLN A 269 22.62 26.40 -18.06
CA GLN A 269 23.90 26.40 -18.78
C GLN A 269 24.99 27.19 -18.02
N MET A 270 24.61 28.32 -17.42
CA MET A 270 25.54 29.17 -16.67
C MET A 270 26.00 28.48 -15.39
N VAL A 271 25.06 27.89 -14.65
CA VAL A 271 25.35 27.12 -13.43
C VAL A 271 26.24 25.92 -13.76
N HIS A 272 25.92 25.16 -14.82
CA HIS A 272 26.73 24.02 -15.29
C HIS A 272 28.15 24.44 -15.64
N LYS A 273 28.33 25.56 -16.35
CA LYS A 273 29.66 26.08 -16.71
C LYS A 273 30.47 26.46 -15.48
N LYS A 274 29.89 27.23 -14.55
CA LYS A 274 30.56 27.63 -13.30
C LYS A 274 30.93 26.42 -12.45
N LEU A 275 30.02 25.46 -12.30
CA LEU A 275 30.27 24.24 -11.53
C LEU A 275 31.37 23.39 -12.15
N LYS A 276 31.35 23.21 -13.47
CA LYS A 276 32.43 22.55 -14.22
C LYS A 276 33.78 23.22 -13.98
N GLU A 277 33.86 24.54 -14.10
CA GLU A 277 35.11 25.30 -13.90
C GLU A 277 35.66 25.15 -12.47
N LYS A 278 34.79 25.04 -11.46
CA LYS A 278 35.20 24.85 -10.06
C LYS A 278 35.68 23.43 -9.75
N LEU A 279 35.12 22.42 -10.42
CA LEU A 279 35.43 21.01 -10.20
C LEU A 279 36.58 20.50 -11.07
N LEU A 280 36.89 21.17 -12.19
CA LEU A 280 37.89 20.71 -13.14
C LEU A 280 39.24 20.43 -12.47
N GLY A 281 39.67 19.17 -12.52
CA GLY A 281 40.96 18.73 -11.97
C GLY A 281 41.01 18.65 -10.44
N LYS A 282 39.89 18.79 -9.73
CA LYS A 282 39.81 18.69 -8.27
C LYS A 282 39.09 17.44 -7.83
N ARG A 283 39.60 16.79 -6.79
CA ARG A 283 38.97 15.64 -6.13
C ARG A 283 37.98 16.16 -5.11
N PHE A 284 36.70 15.79 -5.24
CA PHE A 284 35.65 16.29 -4.36
C PHE A 284 34.89 15.18 -3.63
N LEU A 285 34.35 15.51 -2.46
CA LEU A 285 33.34 14.76 -1.74
C LEU A 285 32.05 15.58 -1.68
N LEU A 286 30.98 15.06 -2.25
CA LEU A 286 29.66 15.69 -2.23
C LEU A 286 28.66 14.80 -1.50
N VAL A 287 27.99 15.35 -0.48
CA VAL A 287 26.85 14.68 0.17
C VAL A 287 25.54 15.28 -0.34
N LEU A 288 24.66 14.43 -0.88
CA LEU A 288 23.29 14.77 -1.27
C LEU A 288 22.34 14.09 -0.28
N ASP A 289 21.79 14.86 0.66
CA ASP A 289 20.94 14.35 1.73
C ASP A 289 19.44 14.45 1.39
N ASP A 290 18.71 13.40 1.77
CA ASP A 290 17.27 13.16 1.62
C ASP A 290 16.73 13.31 0.20
N VAL A 291 17.29 12.51 -0.71
CA VAL A 291 16.94 12.54 -2.14
C VAL A 291 15.67 11.74 -2.46
N TRP A 292 14.71 12.36 -3.16
CA TRP A 292 13.41 11.77 -3.52
C TRP A 292 13.17 11.55 -5.00
N ASN A 293 13.81 12.31 -5.89
CA ASN A 293 13.51 12.25 -7.32
C ASN A 293 13.96 10.93 -7.96
N GLU A 294 13.03 10.24 -8.63
CA GLU A 294 13.26 8.93 -9.24
C GLU A 294 13.57 9.00 -10.73
N ARG A 295 13.58 10.18 -11.35
CA ARG A 295 13.74 10.35 -12.80
C ARG A 295 15.21 10.26 -13.23
N PRO A 296 15.63 9.23 -14.01
CA PRO A 296 17.03 9.08 -14.42
C PRO A 296 17.56 10.24 -15.25
N ALA A 297 16.77 10.76 -16.21
CA ALA A 297 17.19 11.84 -17.10
C ALA A 297 17.51 13.15 -16.35
N GLU A 298 16.78 13.43 -15.27
CA GLU A 298 17.04 14.63 -14.46
C GLU A 298 18.34 14.49 -13.65
N TRP A 299 18.64 13.29 -13.14
CA TRP A 299 19.92 13.01 -12.49
C TRP A 299 21.10 12.98 -13.47
N GLU A 300 20.91 12.51 -14.69
CA GLU A 300 21.91 12.60 -15.75
C GLU A 300 22.30 14.07 -16.02
N ALA A 301 21.32 14.98 -16.03
CA ALA A 301 21.57 16.41 -16.16
C ALA A 301 22.38 16.98 -14.98
N VAL A 302 22.01 16.67 -13.73
CA VAL A 302 22.76 17.12 -12.52
C VAL A 302 24.19 16.53 -12.49
N ARG A 303 24.37 15.30 -12.97
CA ARG A 303 25.69 14.62 -12.99
C ARG A 303 26.64 15.16 -14.05
N THR A 304 26.13 15.77 -15.11
CA THR A 304 26.93 16.25 -16.25
C THR A 304 28.07 17.19 -15.83
N PRO A 305 27.86 18.23 -15.00
CA PRO A 305 28.98 19.05 -14.51
C PRO A 305 29.87 18.32 -13.49
N LEU A 306 29.35 17.35 -12.74
CA LEU A 306 30.09 16.60 -11.71
C LEU A 306 31.10 15.61 -12.32
N SER A 307 30.90 15.18 -13.56
CA SER A 307 31.82 14.26 -14.25
C SER A 307 33.16 14.88 -14.64
N TYR A 308 33.34 16.19 -14.46
CA TYR A 308 34.60 16.89 -14.74
C TYR A 308 35.56 16.94 -13.54
N GLY A 309 35.18 16.37 -12.40
CA GLY A 309 36.07 16.21 -11.25
C GLY A 309 37.25 15.28 -11.52
N ALA A 310 38.29 15.37 -10.69
CA ALA A 310 39.42 14.46 -10.76
C ALA A 310 39.04 13.02 -10.39
N PRO A 311 39.79 12.01 -10.89
CA PRO A 311 39.68 10.64 -10.41
C PRO A 311 39.73 10.57 -8.87
N GLY A 312 38.95 9.66 -8.30
CA GLY A 312 38.81 9.56 -6.85
C GLY A 312 37.73 10.48 -6.24
N SER A 313 37.00 11.26 -7.03
CA SER A 313 35.84 12.03 -6.55
C SER A 313 34.69 11.10 -6.12
N ARG A 314 33.99 11.47 -5.04
CA ARG A 314 32.97 10.64 -4.39
C ARG A 314 31.68 11.42 -4.14
N ILE A 315 30.54 10.76 -4.36
CA ILE A 315 29.22 11.29 -4.02
C ILE A 315 28.55 10.32 -3.05
N LEU A 316 28.16 10.82 -1.89
CA LEU A 316 27.37 10.09 -0.91
C LEU A 316 25.92 10.59 -0.97
N VAL A 317 24.97 9.69 -1.07
CA VAL A 317 23.55 10.02 -1.17
C VAL A 317 22.80 9.38 -0.01
N THR A 318 21.89 10.09 0.63
CA THR A 318 20.91 9.46 1.53
C THR A 318 19.53 9.48 0.88
N THR A 319 18.83 8.34 0.90
CA THR A 319 17.49 8.24 0.33
C THR A 319 16.67 7.15 1.03
N ARG A 320 15.37 7.16 0.81
CA ARG A 320 14.42 6.16 1.33
C ARG A 320 13.97 5.17 0.24
N SER A 321 14.43 5.36 -0.99
CA SER A 321 14.00 4.61 -2.16
C SER A 321 15.21 4.01 -2.89
N GLU A 322 15.25 2.68 -3.00
CA GLU A 322 16.24 1.99 -3.84
C GLU A 322 16.10 2.38 -5.33
N LYS A 323 14.92 2.84 -5.75
CA LYS A 323 14.72 3.38 -7.10
C LYS A 323 15.53 4.65 -7.34
N VAL A 324 15.63 5.54 -6.36
CA VAL A 324 16.47 6.75 -6.45
C VAL A 324 17.93 6.34 -6.64
N ALA A 325 18.42 5.39 -5.83
CA ALA A 325 19.78 4.87 -5.96
C ALA A 325 20.03 4.26 -7.36
N SER A 326 19.09 3.46 -7.84
CA SER A 326 19.13 2.88 -9.20
C SER A 326 19.14 3.95 -10.29
N SER A 327 18.30 4.97 -10.19
CA SER A 327 18.24 6.10 -11.14
C SER A 327 19.53 6.93 -11.14
N MET A 328 20.21 7.02 -10.00
CA MET A 328 21.52 7.65 -9.88
C MET A 328 22.67 6.72 -10.31
N ARG A 329 22.39 5.44 -10.61
CA ARG A 329 23.38 4.39 -10.92
C ARG A 329 24.43 4.26 -9.81
N SER A 330 23.98 4.24 -8.55
CA SER A 330 24.83 4.16 -7.37
C SER A 330 24.93 2.74 -6.81
N GLU A 331 26.02 2.48 -6.10
CA GLU A 331 26.10 1.34 -5.17
C GLU A 331 25.15 1.59 -3.99
N VAL A 332 24.57 0.53 -3.43
CA VAL A 332 23.56 0.62 -2.37
C VAL A 332 24.09 0.05 -1.06
N HIS A 333 24.05 0.87 -0.01
CA HIS A 333 24.24 0.46 1.37
C HIS A 333 22.90 0.51 2.10
N LEU A 334 22.28 -0.67 2.31
CA LEU A 334 21.01 -0.80 3.03
C LEU A 334 21.25 -0.67 4.53
N LEU A 335 20.78 0.44 5.11
CA LEU A 335 20.93 0.72 6.53
C LEU A 335 19.91 -0.10 7.35
N LYS A 336 20.41 -0.91 8.28
CA LYS A 336 19.57 -1.76 9.15
C LYS A 336 19.12 -1.02 10.41
N GLN A 337 18.08 -1.56 11.04
CA GLN A 337 17.65 -1.17 12.39
C GLN A 337 18.79 -1.39 13.41
N LEU A 338 18.79 -0.62 14.49
CA LEU A 338 19.73 -0.81 15.58
C LEU A 338 19.46 -2.12 16.32
N GLY A 339 20.52 -2.73 16.85
CA GLY A 339 20.41 -3.86 17.79
C GLY A 339 19.87 -3.42 19.15
N GLU A 340 19.27 -4.35 19.89
CA GLU A 340 18.54 -4.08 21.14
C GLU A 340 19.38 -3.32 22.19
N ASP A 341 20.64 -3.71 22.38
CA ASP A 341 21.56 -3.05 23.30
C ASP A 341 21.83 -1.59 22.93
N GLU A 342 22.00 -1.31 21.63
CA GLU A 342 22.24 0.05 21.13
C GLU A 342 20.97 0.89 21.21
N CYS A 343 19.80 0.28 21.00
CA CYS A 343 18.51 0.94 21.17
C CYS A 343 18.30 1.41 22.61
N ARG A 344 18.68 0.55 23.56
CA ARG A 344 18.63 0.86 24.99
C ARG A 344 19.51 2.07 25.31
N LYS A 345 20.75 2.11 24.80
CA LYS A 345 21.65 3.25 25.00
C LYS A 345 21.09 4.56 24.43
N VAL A 346 20.55 4.53 23.21
CA VAL A 346 19.93 5.71 22.58
C VAL A 346 18.74 6.22 23.41
N PHE A 347 17.87 5.31 23.85
CA PHE A 347 16.71 5.65 24.66
C PHE A 347 17.10 6.20 26.03
N GLU A 348 17.99 5.51 26.76
CA GLU A 348 18.47 5.92 28.07
C GLU A 348 19.11 7.31 28.02
N ASN A 349 19.93 7.60 27.00
CA ASN A 349 20.58 8.90 26.81
C ASN A 349 19.59 10.07 26.63
N HIS A 350 18.38 9.81 26.15
CA HIS A 350 17.36 10.85 25.92
C HIS A 350 16.28 10.89 27.00
N ALA A 351 15.96 9.74 27.61
CA ALA A 351 14.95 9.62 28.66
C ALA A 351 15.49 10.01 30.04
N LEU A 352 16.76 9.72 30.31
CA LEU A 352 17.39 9.89 31.62
C LEU A 352 18.35 11.08 31.53
N LYS A 353 17.99 12.19 32.17
CA LYS A 353 18.95 13.31 32.33
C LYS A 353 20.02 12.89 33.33
N ASP A 354 21.26 13.32 33.08
CA ASP A 354 22.41 13.10 33.96
C ASP A 354 22.06 13.44 35.42
N GLY A 355 21.85 12.40 36.24
CA GLY A 355 21.93 12.48 37.70
C GLY A 355 20.66 12.25 38.54
N ASP A 356 19.44 12.13 38.00
CA ASP A 356 18.24 12.36 38.85
C ASP A 356 17.15 11.28 38.93
N ILE A 357 17.37 10.05 38.47
CA ILE A 357 16.41 8.97 38.73
C ILE A 357 17.16 7.68 39.11
N GLU A 358 17.15 7.33 40.40
CA GLU A 358 17.28 5.93 40.79
C GLU A 358 16.08 5.19 40.17
N LEU A 359 16.26 4.64 38.98
CA LEU A 359 15.21 3.93 38.26
C LEU A 359 14.85 2.70 39.08
N ASN A 360 13.70 2.77 39.73
CA ASN A 360 13.04 1.59 40.30
C ASN A 360 12.86 0.54 39.19
N ASP A 361 12.92 -0.74 39.54
CA ASP A 361 12.81 -1.90 38.63
C ASP A 361 11.60 -1.81 37.68
N GLU A 362 10.52 -1.15 38.10
CA GLU A 362 9.33 -0.94 37.30
C GLU A 362 9.55 0.00 36.09
N PHE A 363 10.28 1.11 36.26
CA PHE A 363 10.62 2.00 35.14
C PHE A 363 11.52 1.30 34.13
N MET A 364 12.49 0.51 34.61
CA MET A 364 13.36 -0.28 33.72
C MET A 364 12.57 -1.32 32.92
N LYS A 365 11.58 -1.95 33.54
CA LYS A 365 10.71 -2.92 32.88
C LYS A 365 9.82 -2.26 31.82
N VAL A 366 9.22 -1.11 32.13
CA VAL A 366 8.39 -0.37 31.16
C VAL A 366 9.27 0.21 30.05
N GLY A 367 10.44 0.76 30.38
CA GLY A 367 11.42 1.27 29.43
C GLY A 367 11.88 0.22 28.42
N ARG A 368 12.19 -1.01 28.86
CA ARG A 368 12.50 -2.12 27.94
C ARG A 368 11.39 -2.37 26.94
N ARG A 369 10.13 -2.43 27.39
CA ARG A 369 8.97 -2.63 26.51
C ARG A 369 8.77 -1.46 25.53
N ILE A 370 9.08 -0.23 25.94
CA ILE A 370 9.05 0.94 25.05
C ILE A 370 10.15 0.85 23.99
N VAL A 371 11.37 0.45 24.37
CA VAL A 371 12.48 0.22 23.43
C VAL A 371 12.11 -0.87 22.41
N GLU A 372 11.52 -1.98 22.87
CA GLU A 372 10.99 -3.05 22.01
C GLU A 372 9.95 -2.52 21.01
N LYS A 373 9.01 -1.68 21.47
CA LYS A 373 7.98 -1.03 20.62
C LYS A 373 8.57 -0.14 19.52
N CYS A 374 9.74 0.48 19.75
CA CYS A 374 10.41 1.31 18.76
C CYS A 374 11.12 0.52 17.65
N LYS A 375 11.33 -0.80 17.82
CA LYS A 375 11.93 -1.72 16.84
C LYS A 375 13.19 -1.20 16.17
N GLY A 376 14.08 -0.64 16.97
CA GLY A 376 15.38 -0.16 16.54
C GLY A 376 15.37 1.01 15.57
N LEU A 377 14.33 1.84 15.60
CA LEU A 377 14.31 3.13 14.91
C LEU A 377 14.85 4.25 15.82
N PRO A 378 16.05 4.81 15.54
CA PRO A 378 16.66 5.86 16.37
C PRO A 378 15.78 7.08 16.60
N LEU A 379 15.08 7.56 15.56
CA LEU A 379 14.20 8.72 15.70
C LEU A 379 13.05 8.46 16.69
N ALA A 380 12.45 7.28 16.66
CA ALA A 380 11.38 6.93 17.60
C ALA A 380 11.92 6.83 19.04
N LEU A 381 13.07 6.19 19.22
CA LEU A 381 13.74 6.08 20.53
C LEU A 381 14.06 7.47 21.10
N LYS A 382 14.62 8.36 20.28
CA LYS A 382 14.94 9.74 20.66
C LYS A 382 13.69 10.54 21.01
N THR A 383 12.68 10.55 20.13
CA THR A 383 11.44 11.32 20.35
C THR A 383 10.73 10.85 21.61
N ILE A 384 10.55 9.53 21.79
CA ILE A 384 9.88 8.99 22.98
C ILE A 384 10.73 9.20 24.23
N GLY A 385 12.06 9.03 24.14
CA GLY A 385 12.97 9.33 25.24
C GLY A 385 12.85 10.79 25.69
N CYS A 386 12.92 11.75 24.76
CA CYS A 386 12.74 13.17 25.06
C CYS A 386 11.37 13.46 25.71
N LEU A 387 10.29 12.87 25.21
CA LEU A 387 8.94 13.03 25.77
C LEU A 387 8.84 12.48 27.21
N LEU A 388 9.51 11.36 27.47
CA LEU A 388 9.55 10.76 28.80
C LEU A 388 10.48 11.52 29.75
N SER A 389 11.49 12.23 29.25
CA SER A 389 12.34 13.09 30.07
C SER A 389 11.57 14.25 30.72
N THR A 390 10.42 14.62 30.15
CA THR A 390 9.50 15.61 30.72
C THR A 390 8.39 15.00 31.58
N ASN A 391 8.17 13.69 31.50
CA ASN A 391 7.11 12.98 32.22
C ASN A 391 7.69 12.16 33.38
N SER A 392 7.37 12.57 34.62
CA SER A 392 8.00 12.00 35.82
C SER A 392 7.28 10.78 36.40
N SER A 393 6.07 10.43 35.95
CA SER A 393 5.29 9.34 36.54
C SER A 393 5.36 8.02 35.76
N ILE A 394 5.33 6.89 36.46
CA ILE A 394 5.24 5.56 35.84
C ILE A 394 3.93 5.38 35.05
N SER A 395 2.87 6.11 35.43
CA SER A 395 1.60 6.09 34.71
C SER A 395 1.76 6.69 33.32
N ASP A 396 2.53 7.78 33.18
CA ASP A 396 2.79 8.41 31.88
C ASP A 396 3.60 7.48 30.97
N TRP A 397 4.57 6.76 31.54
CA TRP A 397 5.35 5.74 30.82
C TRP A 397 4.46 4.59 30.32
N LYS A 398 3.54 4.10 31.17
CA LYS A 398 2.56 3.07 30.78
C LYS A 398 1.59 3.59 29.70
N ASN A 399 1.10 4.82 29.85
CA ASN A 399 0.25 5.47 28.85
C ASN A 399 0.96 5.53 27.49
N ILE A 400 2.22 5.99 27.43
CA ILE A 400 3.01 6.03 26.18
C ILE A 400 3.28 4.64 25.61
N LEU A 401 3.50 3.63 26.46
CA LEU A 401 3.64 2.24 26.04
C LEU A 401 2.36 1.72 25.38
N GLU A 402 1.18 2.13 25.86
CA GLU A 402 -0.12 1.70 25.34
C GLU A 402 -0.63 2.57 24.15
N SER A 403 -0.26 3.84 24.09
CA SER A 403 -0.70 4.80 23.07
C SER A 403 -0.15 4.50 21.67
N GLU A 404 -0.93 4.77 20.64
CA GLU A 404 -0.43 4.74 19.27
C GLU A 404 0.37 6.01 18.94
N ILE A 405 1.27 5.97 17.95
CA ILE A 405 2.19 7.10 17.67
C ILE A 405 1.44 8.39 17.35
N TRP A 406 0.26 8.29 16.72
CA TRP A 406 -0.55 9.45 16.35
C TRP A 406 -1.32 10.07 17.53
N GLU A 407 -1.38 9.39 18.67
CA GLU A 407 -1.96 9.91 19.91
C GLU A 407 -0.93 10.70 20.73
N LEU A 408 0.35 10.61 20.35
CA LEU A 408 1.41 11.38 20.99
C LEU A 408 1.24 12.89 20.72
N PRO A 409 1.64 13.76 21.67
CA PRO A 409 1.56 15.21 21.49
C PRO A 409 2.26 15.68 20.21
N LYS A 410 1.48 16.30 19.31
CA LYS A 410 1.96 16.73 17.97
C LYS A 410 3.10 17.75 18.04
N GLU A 411 3.13 18.55 19.10
CA GLU A 411 4.12 19.61 19.33
C GLU A 411 5.53 19.05 19.58
N HIS A 412 5.66 17.75 19.90
CA HIS A 412 6.91 17.11 20.29
C HIS A 412 7.23 15.81 19.52
N SER A 413 6.40 15.41 18.55
CA SER A 413 6.57 14.15 17.82
C SER A 413 7.10 14.39 16.39
N GLU A 414 8.41 14.19 16.20
CA GLU A 414 9.05 14.20 14.87
C GLU A 414 8.83 12.90 14.07
N ILE A 415 8.27 11.87 14.72
CA ILE A 415 8.04 10.55 14.11
C ILE A 415 6.99 10.65 13.00
N ILE A 416 5.85 11.29 13.25
CA ILE A 416 4.75 11.37 12.27
C ILE A 416 5.18 12.16 11.03
N PRO A 417 5.76 13.37 11.14
CA PRO A 417 6.27 14.09 9.96
C PRO A 417 7.29 13.27 9.17
N ALA A 418 8.20 12.56 9.86
CA ALA A 418 9.19 11.74 9.19
C ALA A 418 8.55 10.60 8.40
N LEU A 419 7.61 9.86 8.96
CA LEU A 419 6.95 8.75 8.26
C LEU A 419 5.97 9.23 7.19
N PHE A 420 5.24 10.30 7.48
CA PHE A 420 4.29 10.91 6.56
C PHE A 420 4.96 11.35 5.27
N LEU A 421 6.20 11.87 5.33
CA LEU A 421 6.93 12.25 4.11
C LEU A 421 7.11 11.06 3.14
N SER A 422 7.44 9.87 3.66
CA SER A 422 7.52 8.65 2.84
C SER A 422 6.16 8.29 2.21
N TYR A 423 5.07 8.47 2.95
CA TYR A 423 3.72 8.22 2.45
C TYR A 423 3.27 9.28 1.44
N HIS A 424 3.62 10.55 1.64
CA HIS A 424 3.25 11.65 0.75
C HIS A 424 3.77 11.42 -0.67
N HIS A 425 5.05 11.02 -0.80
CA HIS A 425 5.69 10.71 -2.08
C HIS A 425 5.24 9.40 -2.72
N LEU A 426 4.36 8.63 -2.05
CA LEU A 426 3.85 7.39 -2.60
C LEU A 426 2.78 7.69 -3.67
N PRO A 427 2.84 7.06 -4.86
CA PRO A 427 1.76 7.12 -5.84
C PRO A 427 0.41 6.70 -5.25
N SER A 428 -0.67 7.34 -5.70
CA SER A 428 -2.03 7.10 -5.17
C SER A 428 -2.44 5.62 -5.16
N HIS A 429 -2.17 4.89 -6.24
CA HIS A 429 -2.48 3.46 -6.35
C HIS A 429 -1.74 2.60 -5.30
N LEU A 430 -0.50 2.97 -4.94
CA LEU A 430 0.25 2.30 -3.88
C LEU A 430 -0.23 2.72 -2.50
N LYS A 431 -0.65 3.98 -2.30
CA LYS A 431 -1.28 4.42 -1.04
C LYS A 431 -2.49 3.55 -0.70
N ARG A 432 -3.32 3.21 -1.69
CA ARG A 432 -4.49 2.32 -1.50
C ARG A 432 -4.08 0.91 -1.06
N CYS A 433 -3.06 0.34 -1.69
CA CYS A 433 -2.51 -0.97 -1.35
C CYS A 433 -1.89 -0.99 0.06
N PHE A 434 -1.12 0.04 0.40
CA PHE A 434 -0.51 0.23 1.71
C PHE A 434 -1.57 0.45 2.80
N ALA A 435 -2.54 1.33 2.59
CA ALA A 435 -3.62 1.61 3.53
C ALA A 435 -4.42 0.35 3.90
N TYR A 436 -4.67 -0.53 2.93
CA TYR A 436 -5.33 -1.81 3.16
C TYR A 436 -4.55 -2.75 4.09
N CYS A 437 -3.23 -2.59 4.19
CA CYS A 437 -2.39 -3.35 5.11
C CYS A 437 -2.64 -2.99 6.59
N ALA A 438 -3.44 -1.95 6.88
CA ALA A 438 -3.93 -1.66 8.23
C ALA A 438 -4.68 -2.84 8.87
N LEU A 439 -5.22 -3.76 8.05
CA LEU A 439 -5.87 -4.99 8.50
C LEU A 439 -4.91 -5.99 9.15
N PHE A 440 -3.62 -5.90 8.89
CA PHE A 440 -2.65 -6.77 9.54
C PHE A 440 -2.24 -6.18 10.90
N PRO A 441 -2.07 -7.01 11.94
CA PRO A 441 -1.53 -6.55 13.22
C PRO A 441 -0.04 -6.20 13.09
N LYS A 442 0.48 -5.55 14.13
CA LYS A 442 1.92 -5.35 14.31
C LYS A 442 2.62 -6.72 14.30
N ASP A 443 3.86 -6.75 13.80
CA ASP A 443 4.64 -7.99 13.58
C ASP A 443 4.09 -9.01 12.58
N TYR A 444 2.97 -8.74 11.90
CA TYR A 444 2.41 -9.74 11.00
C TYR A 444 3.33 -10.01 9.81
N GLU A 445 3.77 -11.27 9.69
CA GLU A 445 4.53 -11.74 8.54
C GLU A 445 3.61 -12.27 7.44
N PHE A 446 3.54 -11.57 6.32
CA PHE A 446 2.71 -11.93 5.17
C PHE A 446 3.50 -12.54 4.03
N VAL A 447 2.81 -13.40 3.27
CA VAL A 447 3.29 -13.94 1.99
C VAL A 447 2.90 -12.96 0.88
N LYS A 448 3.84 -12.68 -0.03
CA LYS A 448 3.66 -11.71 -1.12
C LYS A 448 2.44 -12.02 -1.98
N GLU A 449 2.28 -13.27 -2.39
CA GLU A 449 1.23 -13.72 -3.30
C GLU A 449 -0.17 -13.58 -2.67
N GLU A 450 -0.31 -13.90 -1.37
CA GLU A 450 -1.57 -13.75 -0.64
C GLU A 450 -1.99 -12.28 -0.57
N LEU A 451 -1.05 -11.36 -0.32
CA LEU A 451 -1.33 -9.92 -0.30
C LEU A 451 -1.75 -9.39 -1.68
N ILE A 452 -1.08 -9.82 -2.75
CA ILE A 452 -1.43 -9.46 -4.12
C ILE A 452 -2.84 -9.94 -4.47
N PHE A 453 -3.23 -11.15 -4.04
CA PHE A 453 -4.58 -11.65 -4.24
C PHE A 453 -5.65 -10.84 -3.51
N LEU A 454 -5.36 -10.36 -2.30
CA LEU A 454 -6.25 -9.44 -1.60
C LEU A 454 -6.41 -8.13 -2.38
N TRP A 455 -5.32 -7.53 -2.85
CA TRP A 455 -5.38 -6.31 -3.67
C TRP A 455 -6.13 -6.52 -4.99
N MET A 456 -5.95 -7.67 -5.63
CA MET A 456 -6.67 -8.04 -6.85
C MET A 456 -8.17 -8.13 -6.59
N ALA A 457 -8.58 -8.85 -5.55
CA ALA A 457 -9.99 -9.06 -5.20
C ALA A 457 -10.69 -7.78 -4.69
N GLN A 458 -9.94 -6.80 -4.20
CA GLN A 458 -10.48 -5.47 -3.88
C GLN A 458 -10.50 -4.52 -5.09
N ASN A 459 -10.00 -4.96 -6.25
CA ASN A 459 -9.87 -4.20 -7.49
C ASN A 459 -8.92 -2.98 -7.37
N PHE A 460 -7.80 -3.14 -6.67
CA PHE A 460 -6.79 -2.08 -6.51
C PHE A 460 -5.75 -2.04 -7.63
N LEU A 461 -5.63 -3.13 -8.39
CA LEU A 461 -4.61 -3.30 -9.44
C LEU A 461 -5.14 -2.70 -10.75
N LEU A 462 -4.88 -1.40 -10.94
CA LEU A 462 -5.33 -0.63 -12.10
C LEU A 462 -4.48 -0.98 -13.33
N SER A 463 -5.13 -1.23 -14.46
CA SER A 463 -4.45 -1.48 -15.73
C SER A 463 -4.81 -0.41 -16.76
N THR A 464 -3.82 0.39 -17.18
CA THR A 464 -3.97 1.39 -18.25
C THR A 464 -3.90 0.78 -19.64
N GLN A 465 -3.50 -0.49 -19.75
CA GLN A 465 -3.37 -1.23 -21.00
C GLN A 465 -4.09 -2.57 -20.83
N HIS A 466 -5.17 -2.80 -21.57
CA HIS A 466 -6.03 -4.00 -21.51
C HIS A 466 -5.32 -5.38 -21.67
N ILE A 467 -3.99 -5.40 -21.80
CA ILE A 467 -3.17 -6.56 -22.11
C ILE A 467 -2.31 -7.02 -20.90
N ARG A 468 -2.15 -6.20 -19.84
CA ARG A 468 -1.28 -6.56 -18.69
C ARG A 468 -1.98 -7.42 -17.65
N HIS A 469 -1.28 -8.42 -17.14
CA HIS A 469 -1.81 -9.36 -16.14
C HIS A 469 -1.93 -8.69 -14.75
N PRO A 470 -3.08 -8.77 -14.05
CA PRO A 470 -3.24 -8.17 -12.73
C PRO A 470 -2.22 -8.64 -11.71
N LYS A 471 -1.84 -9.93 -11.72
CA LYS A 471 -0.80 -10.46 -10.83
C LYS A 471 0.56 -9.79 -11.06
N GLN A 472 0.95 -9.54 -12.31
CA GLN A 472 2.18 -8.82 -12.65
C GLN A 472 2.13 -7.37 -12.14
N ILE A 473 0.99 -6.69 -12.32
CA ILE A 473 0.78 -5.34 -11.76
C ILE A 473 0.91 -5.37 -10.23
N GLY A 474 0.34 -6.39 -9.58
CA GLY A 474 0.48 -6.59 -8.13
C GLY A 474 1.93 -6.84 -7.70
N GLU A 475 2.70 -7.61 -8.47
CA GLU A 475 4.13 -7.82 -8.22
C GLU A 475 4.93 -6.52 -8.37
N GLU A 476 4.63 -5.71 -9.39
CA GLU A 476 5.22 -4.38 -9.57
C GLU A 476 4.91 -3.47 -8.38
N TYR A 477 3.65 -3.41 -7.95
CA TYR A 477 3.22 -2.58 -6.82
C TYR A 477 3.87 -3.01 -5.51
N PHE A 478 3.94 -4.32 -5.27
CA PHE A 478 4.61 -4.89 -4.10
C PHE A 478 6.09 -4.55 -4.08
N ASN A 479 6.78 -4.75 -5.22
CA ASN A 479 8.20 -4.46 -5.35
C ASN A 479 8.48 -2.96 -5.21
N ASP A 480 7.56 -2.09 -5.64
CA ASP A 480 7.68 -0.65 -5.44
C ASP A 480 7.61 -0.28 -3.95
N LEU A 481 6.61 -0.79 -3.22
CA LEU A 481 6.50 -0.62 -1.76
C LEU A 481 7.74 -1.15 -1.03
N LEU A 482 8.26 -2.32 -1.44
CA LEU A 482 9.50 -2.89 -0.91
C LEU A 482 10.70 -1.96 -1.18
N SER A 483 10.86 -1.47 -2.41
CA SER A 483 11.96 -0.57 -2.78
C SER A 483 11.95 0.77 -2.05
N ARG A 484 10.77 1.20 -1.58
CA ARG A 484 10.56 2.41 -0.76
C ARG A 484 10.63 2.14 0.75
N CYS A 485 11.08 0.96 1.15
CA CYS A 485 11.18 0.51 2.53
C CYS A 485 9.84 0.52 3.32
N PHE A 486 8.70 0.37 2.63
CA PHE A 486 7.40 0.20 3.32
C PHE A 486 7.23 -1.23 3.85
N PHE A 487 7.84 -2.19 3.16
CA PHE A 487 7.95 -3.59 3.58
C PHE A 487 9.41 -3.96 3.75
N ASN A 488 9.67 -4.92 4.64
CA ASN A 488 10.98 -5.50 4.87
C ASN A 488 10.91 -7.01 4.67
N LYS A 489 12.02 -7.64 4.27
CA LYS A 489 12.14 -9.10 4.28
C LYS A 489 12.16 -9.59 5.72
N SER A 490 11.38 -10.61 6.03
CA SER A 490 11.45 -11.29 7.33
C SER A 490 12.71 -12.17 7.41
N SER A 491 13.05 -12.57 8.64
CA SER A 491 13.98 -13.67 8.91
C SER A 491 13.50 -15.00 8.31
N VAL A 492 12.18 -15.19 8.15
CA VAL A 492 11.58 -16.36 7.51
C VAL A 492 11.61 -16.19 5.99
N VAL A 493 12.22 -17.16 5.31
CA VAL A 493 12.37 -17.16 3.85
C VAL A 493 11.01 -17.05 3.16
N GLY A 494 10.89 -16.11 2.22
CA GLY A 494 9.65 -15.88 1.45
C GLY A 494 8.58 -15.06 2.16
N ARG A 495 8.83 -14.58 3.40
CA ARG A 495 7.91 -13.72 4.14
C ARG A 495 8.40 -12.29 4.24
N PHE A 496 7.45 -11.38 4.42
CA PHE A 496 7.68 -9.96 4.53
C PHE A 496 6.93 -9.40 5.74
N VAL A 497 7.44 -8.32 6.29
CA VAL A 497 6.88 -7.63 7.46
C VAL A 497 6.80 -6.13 7.18
N MET A 498 5.77 -5.49 7.71
CA MET A 498 5.65 -4.03 7.72
C MET A 498 6.04 -3.53 9.10
N HIS A 499 6.91 -2.52 9.16
CA HIS A 499 7.34 -1.95 10.44
C HIS A 499 6.13 -1.39 11.22
N ASP A 500 6.11 -1.56 12.54
CA ASP A 500 5.00 -1.10 13.39
C ASP A 500 4.62 0.36 13.21
N LEU A 501 5.59 1.28 13.08
CA LEU A 501 5.25 2.69 12.87
C LEU A 501 4.60 2.95 11.48
N LEU A 502 4.86 2.09 10.49
CA LEU A 502 4.16 2.14 9.20
C LEU A 502 2.79 1.47 9.29
N ASN A 503 2.65 0.38 10.05
CA ASN A 503 1.34 -0.18 10.39
C ASN A 503 0.48 0.89 11.06
N ASP A 504 1.10 1.66 11.95
CA ASP A 504 0.50 2.78 12.65
C ASP A 504 0.04 3.89 11.70
N LEU A 505 0.90 4.28 10.76
CA LEU A 505 0.51 5.22 9.71
C LEU A 505 -0.64 4.69 8.84
N ALA A 506 -0.63 3.40 8.47
CA ALA A 506 -1.68 2.76 7.69
C ALA A 506 -3.03 2.79 8.44
N LYS A 507 -3.02 2.49 9.75
CA LYS A 507 -4.20 2.65 10.61
C LYS A 507 -4.66 4.10 10.66
N TYR A 508 -3.78 5.06 10.87
CA TYR A 508 -4.20 6.46 10.97
C TYR A 508 -4.99 6.94 9.74
N VAL A 509 -4.58 6.52 8.54
CA VAL A 509 -5.22 6.94 7.27
C VAL A 509 -6.44 6.10 6.88
N TYR A 510 -6.64 4.92 7.48
CA TYR A 510 -7.61 3.93 6.99
C TYR A 510 -8.35 3.09 8.05
N ALA A 511 -8.08 3.29 9.34
CA ALA A 511 -8.66 2.50 10.43
C ALA A 511 -10.19 2.64 10.52
N ASP A 512 -10.75 3.79 10.13
CA ASP A 512 -12.20 4.03 10.20
C ASP A 512 -13.03 3.04 9.35
N PHE A 513 -12.39 2.29 8.46
CA PHE A 513 -13.01 1.28 7.59
C PHE A 513 -12.53 -0.15 7.89
N CYS A 514 -11.64 -0.34 8.86
CA CYS A 514 -11.04 -1.62 9.20
C CYS A 514 -11.38 -2.01 10.63
N PHE A 515 -11.65 -3.28 10.85
CA PHE A 515 -11.81 -3.84 12.19
C PHE A 515 -11.00 -5.13 12.31
N ARG A 516 -10.18 -5.20 13.35
CA ARG A 516 -9.31 -6.34 13.65
C ARG A 516 -9.68 -6.88 15.02
N LEU A 517 -10.37 -8.01 15.01
CA LEU A 517 -10.81 -8.66 16.24
C LEU A 517 -9.59 -9.00 17.11
N LYS A 518 -9.68 -8.64 18.41
CA LYS A 518 -8.65 -8.76 19.47
C LYS A 518 -7.52 -7.74 19.43
N PHE A 519 -7.30 -7.04 18.32
CA PHE A 519 -6.23 -6.05 18.22
C PHE A 519 -6.74 -4.63 18.44
N ASP A 520 -7.98 -4.37 18.08
CA ASP A 520 -8.60 -3.07 18.25
C ASP A 520 -9.35 -3.03 19.58
N ASN A 521 -9.34 -1.86 20.24
CA ASN A 521 -9.98 -1.67 21.55
C ASN A 521 -11.52 -1.77 21.49
N GLU A 522 -12.09 -1.65 20.29
CA GLU A 522 -13.52 -1.70 20.05
C GLU A 522 -14.06 -3.12 20.23
N GLN A 523 -15.16 -3.24 20.99
CA GLN A 523 -15.79 -4.53 21.27
C GLN A 523 -16.76 -4.99 20.17
N TYR A 524 -17.08 -4.13 19.20
CA TYR A 524 -18.08 -4.40 18.17
C TYR A 524 -17.73 -3.76 16.82
N ILE A 525 -18.26 -4.33 15.75
CA ILE A 525 -18.10 -3.85 14.37
C ILE A 525 -18.93 -2.59 14.15
N GLN A 526 -18.33 -1.53 13.62
CA GLN A 526 -19.04 -0.31 13.26
C GLN A 526 -19.79 -0.45 11.92
N LYS A 527 -20.89 0.31 11.75
CA LYS A 527 -21.67 0.36 10.48
C LYS A 527 -20.86 0.74 9.25
N THR A 528 -19.78 1.47 9.47
CA THR A 528 -18.86 2.02 8.47
C THR A 528 -17.76 1.03 8.10
N THR A 529 -17.58 -0.05 8.88
CA THR A 529 -16.56 -1.07 8.67
C THR A 529 -16.73 -1.71 7.30
N ARG A 530 -15.67 -1.64 6.49
CA ARG A 530 -15.57 -2.26 5.16
C ARG A 530 -14.72 -3.50 5.17
N HIS A 531 -13.81 -3.64 6.11
CA HIS A 531 -12.85 -4.74 6.12
C HIS A 531 -12.68 -5.31 7.51
N PHE A 532 -12.79 -6.63 7.61
CA PHE A 532 -12.74 -7.36 8.87
C PHE A 532 -11.66 -8.43 8.79
N SER A 533 -10.81 -8.47 9.81
CA SER A 533 -9.85 -9.56 10.00
C SER A 533 -9.74 -10.00 11.44
N PHE A 534 -9.23 -11.21 11.66
CA PHE A 534 -9.12 -11.82 12.99
C PHE A 534 -8.01 -12.88 13.03
N GLU A 535 -7.36 -13.05 14.19
CA GLU A 535 -6.31 -14.04 14.40
C GLU A 535 -6.81 -15.26 15.20
N PHE A 536 -6.43 -16.46 14.77
CA PHE A 536 -6.93 -17.73 15.31
C PHE A 536 -6.30 -18.20 16.62
N ARG A 537 -5.11 -17.69 17.00
CA ARG A 537 -4.43 -18.18 18.22
C ARG A 537 -5.34 -18.10 19.45
N ASP A 538 -6.21 -17.08 19.49
CA ASP A 538 -7.03 -16.76 20.66
C ASP A 538 -8.55 -16.81 20.42
N VAL A 539 -8.98 -17.04 19.18
CA VAL A 539 -10.42 -17.16 18.81
C VAL A 539 -10.70 -18.57 18.31
N LYS A 540 -11.01 -19.47 19.25
CA LYS A 540 -11.42 -20.86 18.92
C LYS A 540 -12.79 -20.93 18.26
N SER A 541 -13.64 -19.92 18.49
CA SER A 541 -14.97 -19.86 17.90
C SER A 541 -15.39 -18.44 17.57
N PHE A 542 -15.97 -18.24 16.39
CA PHE A 542 -16.63 -16.99 16.00
C PHE A 542 -18.14 -17.10 16.23
N ASP A 543 -18.69 -16.30 17.15
CA ASP A 543 -20.12 -16.30 17.53
C ASP A 543 -20.93 -15.17 16.87
N GLY A 544 -20.28 -14.32 16.08
CA GLY A 544 -20.94 -13.34 15.25
C GLY A 544 -21.14 -11.97 15.82
N PHE A 545 -20.82 -11.74 17.07
CA PHE A 545 -21.23 -10.54 17.82
C PHE A 545 -22.76 -10.35 17.84
N GLU A 546 -23.25 -9.61 18.83
CA GLU A 546 -24.69 -9.32 18.98
C GLU A 546 -25.28 -8.44 17.84
N SER A 547 -24.47 -7.90 16.91
CA SER A 547 -24.93 -7.00 15.82
C SER A 547 -24.16 -7.11 14.49
N LEU A 548 -24.04 -8.31 13.87
CA LEU A 548 -23.71 -8.39 12.42
C LEU A 548 -24.73 -7.64 11.53
N THR A 549 -25.83 -7.14 12.10
CA THR A 549 -26.74 -6.17 11.48
C THR A 549 -26.04 -4.91 10.97
N ASP A 550 -24.90 -4.54 11.57
CA ASP A 550 -24.13 -3.36 11.20
C ASP A 550 -23.06 -3.65 10.13
N ALA A 551 -22.72 -4.92 9.87
CA ALA A 551 -21.69 -5.32 8.90
C ALA A 551 -22.19 -5.39 7.44
N LYS A 552 -23.33 -4.76 7.10
CA LYS A 552 -23.94 -4.84 5.76
C LYS A 552 -23.01 -4.34 4.65
N LYS A 553 -22.12 -3.41 4.99
CA LYS A 553 -21.19 -2.70 4.11
C LYS A 553 -19.84 -3.40 3.93
N LEU A 554 -19.67 -4.59 4.52
CA LEU A 554 -18.41 -5.34 4.52
C LEU A 554 -18.01 -5.83 3.13
N ARG A 555 -16.73 -5.63 2.79
CA ARG A 555 -16.05 -6.00 1.54
C ARG A 555 -14.93 -7.02 1.74
N SER A 556 -14.43 -7.18 2.95
CA SER A 556 -13.45 -8.24 3.28
C SER A 556 -13.78 -8.89 4.61
N PHE A 557 -13.75 -10.21 4.63
CA PHE A 557 -13.82 -11.03 5.84
C PHE A 557 -12.83 -12.17 5.66
N PHE A 558 -11.74 -12.15 6.43
CA PHE A 558 -10.76 -13.22 6.35
C PHE A 558 -9.98 -13.32 7.66
N SER A 559 -9.44 -14.50 7.90
CA SER A 559 -8.54 -14.74 9.00
C SER A 559 -7.10 -14.47 8.62
N ILE A 560 -6.31 -14.05 9.60
CA ILE A 560 -4.85 -13.90 9.53
C ILE A 560 -4.20 -14.97 10.40
N SER A 561 -3.14 -15.60 9.88
CA SER A 561 -2.38 -16.61 10.64
C SER A 561 -0.88 -16.47 10.38
N GLN A 562 -0.14 -16.23 11.46
CA GLN A 562 1.32 -16.12 11.42
C GLN A 562 2.04 -17.49 11.34
N TYR A 563 1.45 -18.57 11.87
CA TYR A 563 2.16 -19.84 12.12
C TYR A 563 1.45 -21.12 11.65
N GLY A 564 0.72 -21.04 10.53
CA GLY A 564 0.13 -22.21 9.88
C GLY A 564 -1.35 -22.43 10.22
N ARG A 565 -1.87 -23.61 9.90
CA ARG A 565 -3.31 -23.91 9.99
C ARG A 565 -3.70 -24.15 11.45
N SER A 566 -4.49 -23.24 12.01
CA SER A 566 -5.19 -23.50 13.27
C SER A 566 -6.67 -23.67 12.94
N PRO A 567 -7.26 -24.84 13.25
CA PRO A 567 -8.68 -25.04 13.05
C PRO A 567 -9.49 -24.12 13.96
N TRP A 568 -10.68 -23.75 13.50
CA TRP A 568 -11.59 -22.89 14.24
C TRP A 568 -13.05 -23.22 13.93
N ASP A 569 -13.93 -22.80 14.84
CA ASP A 569 -15.36 -23.08 14.80
C ASP A 569 -16.15 -21.82 14.42
N PHE A 570 -17.12 -21.94 13.51
CA PHE A 570 -18.02 -20.86 13.13
C PHE A 570 -19.41 -21.16 13.67
N LYS A 571 -19.79 -20.50 14.76
CA LYS A 571 -21.02 -20.82 15.54
C LYS A 571 -22.31 -20.25 14.95
N ILE A 572 -22.21 -19.33 14.00
CA ILE A 572 -23.38 -18.72 13.36
C ILE A 572 -23.78 -19.57 12.16
N SER A 573 -25.07 -19.53 11.84
CA SER A 573 -25.55 -19.94 10.53
C SER A 573 -24.82 -19.17 9.42
N ILE A 574 -24.08 -19.89 8.56
CA ILE A 574 -23.47 -19.32 7.35
C ILE A 574 -24.52 -18.73 6.41
N HIS A 575 -25.73 -19.29 6.40
CA HIS A 575 -26.85 -18.75 5.65
C HIS A 575 -27.22 -17.34 6.14
N ASP A 576 -27.27 -17.15 7.47
CA ASP A 576 -27.57 -15.85 8.06
C ASP A 576 -26.46 -14.83 7.79
N LEU A 577 -25.20 -15.27 7.81
CA LEU A 577 -24.09 -14.41 7.44
C LEU A 577 -24.23 -13.93 5.99
N PHE A 578 -24.42 -14.83 5.03
CA PHE A 578 -24.54 -14.49 3.61
C PHE A 578 -25.75 -13.61 3.30
N SER A 579 -26.81 -13.67 4.12
CA SER A 579 -27.94 -12.76 4.01
C SER A 579 -27.58 -11.31 4.36
N LYS A 580 -26.54 -11.08 5.19
CA LYS A 580 -26.14 -9.78 5.73
C LYS A 580 -24.99 -9.12 4.94
N ILE A 581 -23.98 -9.88 4.51
CA ILE A 581 -22.74 -9.32 3.90
C ILE A 581 -22.80 -9.24 2.36
N LYS A 582 -23.78 -8.54 1.80
CA LYS A 582 -24.03 -8.55 0.34
C LYS A 582 -22.95 -7.88 -0.51
N PHE A 583 -22.16 -6.95 0.05
CA PHE A 583 -21.08 -6.24 -0.67
C PHE A 583 -19.70 -6.91 -0.53
N ILE A 584 -19.65 -8.13 -0.01
CA ILE A 584 -18.40 -8.84 0.24
C ILE A 584 -17.65 -9.11 -1.06
N ARG A 585 -16.35 -8.81 -1.09
CA ARG A 585 -15.45 -9.06 -2.23
C ARG A 585 -14.42 -10.13 -1.92
N VAL A 586 -13.92 -10.17 -0.68
CA VAL A 586 -13.01 -11.20 -0.17
C VAL A 586 -13.69 -11.91 0.98
N LEU A 587 -13.85 -13.23 0.87
CA LEU A 587 -14.43 -14.08 1.89
C LEU A 587 -13.56 -15.31 2.09
N SER A 588 -12.97 -15.45 3.27
CA SER A 588 -12.18 -16.63 3.64
C SER A 588 -12.74 -17.30 4.88
N PHE A 589 -13.05 -18.58 4.74
CA PHE A 589 -13.32 -19.52 5.83
C PHE A 589 -12.18 -20.53 5.98
N ARG A 590 -10.97 -20.17 5.55
CA ARG A 590 -9.82 -21.06 5.60
C ARG A 590 -9.66 -21.68 7.00
N GLY A 591 -9.56 -23.00 7.06
CA GLY A 591 -9.40 -23.74 8.31
C GLY A 591 -10.65 -23.86 9.18
N CYS A 592 -11.84 -23.47 8.70
CA CYS A 592 -13.09 -23.62 9.45
C CYS A 592 -13.55 -25.10 9.39
N LEU A 593 -13.37 -25.86 10.48
CA LEU A 593 -13.65 -27.30 10.46
C LEU A 593 -15.13 -27.62 10.46
N ASP A 594 -15.94 -26.79 11.13
CA ASP A 594 -17.40 -26.99 11.19
C ASP A 594 -18.11 -26.67 9.86
N LEU A 595 -17.40 -26.07 8.90
CA LEU A 595 -17.95 -25.75 7.59
C LEU A 595 -18.00 -27.00 6.72
N ARG A 596 -19.13 -27.70 6.77
CA ARG A 596 -19.38 -28.95 6.01
C ARG A 596 -20.20 -28.77 4.75
N GLU A 597 -20.96 -27.68 4.67
CA GLU A 597 -21.83 -27.35 3.55
C GLU A 597 -21.80 -25.85 3.28
N VAL A 598 -21.79 -25.48 2.01
CA VAL A 598 -21.96 -24.08 1.58
C VAL A 598 -23.40 -23.91 1.10
N PRO A 599 -24.18 -22.97 1.66
CA PRO A 599 -25.59 -22.81 1.31
C PRO A 599 -25.75 -22.19 -0.08
N ASP A 600 -26.90 -22.44 -0.72
CA ASP A 600 -27.21 -21.88 -2.04
C ASP A 600 -27.19 -20.34 -2.06
N SER A 601 -27.40 -19.69 -0.92
CA SER A 601 -27.32 -18.23 -0.76
C SER A 601 -25.92 -17.65 -1.04
N VAL A 602 -24.89 -18.49 -1.23
CA VAL A 602 -23.57 -18.05 -1.73
C VAL A 602 -23.71 -17.35 -3.08
N GLY A 603 -24.64 -17.80 -3.94
CA GLY A 603 -24.89 -17.20 -5.26
C GLY A 603 -25.45 -15.77 -5.19
N ASP A 604 -25.94 -15.33 -4.02
CA ASP A 604 -26.39 -13.94 -3.81
C ASP A 604 -25.24 -12.96 -3.55
N LEU A 605 -24.01 -13.44 -3.34
CA LEU A 605 -22.83 -12.62 -3.06
C LEU A 605 -22.25 -12.06 -4.36
N LYS A 606 -23.03 -11.24 -5.07
CA LYS A 606 -22.75 -10.72 -6.42
C LYS A 606 -21.41 -9.98 -6.57
N HIS A 607 -20.90 -9.41 -5.47
CA HIS A 607 -19.63 -8.67 -5.44
C HIS A 607 -18.42 -9.54 -5.16
N LEU A 608 -18.60 -10.83 -4.87
CA LEU A 608 -17.53 -11.70 -4.44
C LEU A 608 -16.50 -11.92 -5.56
N GLN A 609 -15.25 -11.62 -5.26
CA GLN A 609 -14.11 -11.74 -6.17
C GLN A 609 -13.09 -12.79 -5.69
N SER A 610 -13.04 -13.07 -4.39
CA SER A 610 -12.19 -14.12 -3.82
C SER A 610 -12.96 -14.91 -2.78
N LEU A 611 -13.04 -16.22 -2.99
CA LEU A 611 -13.59 -17.18 -2.05
C LEU A 611 -12.53 -18.20 -1.67
N ASP A 612 -12.19 -18.25 -0.39
CA ASP A 612 -11.24 -19.21 0.16
C ASP A 612 -11.93 -20.12 1.19
N LEU A 613 -12.13 -21.37 0.81
CA LEU A 613 -12.69 -22.43 1.64
C LEU A 613 -11.62 -23.48 1.97
N SER A 614 -10.34 -23.16 1.77
CA SER A 614 -9.25 -24.12 1.93
C SER A 614 -9.24 -24.72 3.34
N SER A 615 -8.94 -26.02 3.43
CA SER A 615 -8.88 -26.74 4.71
C SER A 615 -10.20 -26.73 5.49
N THR A 616 -11.34 -26.76 4.80
CA THR A 616 -12.67 -27.00 5.38
C THR A 616 -13.12 -28.45 5.14
N GLU A 617 -14.21 -28.88 5.77
CA GLU A 617 -14.78 -30.22 5.62
C GLU A 617 -15.89 -30.30 4.56
N ILE A 618 -15.95 -29.34 3.64
CA ILE A 618 -17.01 -29.29 2.61
C ILE A 618 -17.00 -30.53 1.72
N LYS A 619 -18.19 -31.08 1.47
CA LYS A 619 -18.37 -32.26 0.61
C LYS A 619 -18.67 -31.91 -0.85
N LYS A 620 -19.41 -30.82 -1.05
CA LYS A 620 -19.85 -30.33 -2.36
C LYS A 620 -19.93 -28.81 -2.35
N LEU A 621 -19.80 -28.21 -3.52
CA LEU A 621 -20.17 -26.82 -3.75
C LEU A 621 -21.59 -26.76 -4.33
N PRO A 622 -22.44 -25.82 -3.90
CA PRO A 622 -23.77 -25.64 -4.49
C PRO A 622 -23.64 -25.13 -5.93
N ASP A 623 -24.59 -25.48 -6.81
CA ASP A 623 -24.63 -25.00 -8.20
C ASP A 623 -24.71 -23.47 -8.28
N SER A 624 -25.29 -22.82 -7.26
CA SER A 624 -25.40 -21.37 -7.18
C SER A 624 -24.05 -20.65 -7.11
N ILE A 625 -22.95 -21.34 -6.78
CA ILE A 625 -21.60 -20.76 -6.87
C ILE A 625 -21.28 -20.29 -8.30
N CYS A 626 -21.90 -20.93 -9.31
CA CYS A 626 -21.74 -20.57 -10.72
C CYS A 626 -22.45 -19.25 -11.10
N LEU A 627 -23.17 -18.63 -10.16
CA LEU A 627 -23.77 -17.29 -10.30
C LEU A 627 -22.79 -16.19 -9.88
N LEU A 628 -21.63 -16.53 -9.31
CA LEU A 628 -20.60 -15.58 -8.90
C LEU A 628 -19.80 -15.06 -10.10
N TYR A 629 -20.44 -14.39 -11.05
CA TYR A 629 -19.82 -13.96 -12.32
C TYR A 629 -18.61 -13.03 -12.16
N ASN A 630 -18.42 -12.45 -10.96
CA ASN A 630 -17.28 -11.60 -10.61
C ASN A 630 -16.12 -12.34 -9.92
N LEU A 631 -16.25 -13.64 -9.68
CA LEU A 631 -15.24 -14.42 -8.97
C LEU A 631 -13.94 -14.49 -9.78
N LEU A 632 -12.84 -14.07 -9.16
CA LEU A 632 -11.48 -14.09 -9.70
C LEU A 632 -10.65 -15.23 -9.11
N ILE A 633 -10.86 -15.53 -7.83
CA ILE A 633 -10.07 -16.49 -7.06
C ILE A 633 -11.01 -17.44 -6.34
N LEU A 634 -10.79 -18.74 -6.54
CA LEU A 634 -11.48 -19.81 -5.80
C LEU A 634 -10.42 -20.76 -5.20
N LYS A 635 -10.32 -20.79 -3.88
CA LYS A 635 -9.40 -21.66 -3.16
C LYS A 635 -10.14 -22.73 -2.38
N LEU A 636 -9.79 -23.98 -2.64
CA LEU A 636 -10.40 -25.20 -2.13
C LEU A 636 -9.32 -26.20 -1.69
N SER A 637 -8.08 -25.73 -1.55
CA SER A 637 -6.93 -26.57 -1.22
C SER A 637 -7.15 -27.25 0.12
N TYR A 638 -6.89 -28.55 0.15
CA TYR A 638 -7.04 -29.41 1.33
C TYR A 638 -8.49 -29.55 1.81
N CYS A 639 -9.49 -29.30 0.96
CA CYS A 639 -10.87 -29.74 1.19
C CYS A 639 -10.98 -31.25 0.94
N SER A 640 -10.53 -32.04 1.92
CA SER A 640 -10.34 -33.50 1.78
C SER A 640 -11.62 -34.31 1.52
N MET A 641 -12.79 -33.71 1.67
CA MET A 641 -14.10 -34.34 1.42
C MET A 641 -14.76 -33.89 0.11
N LEU A 642 -14.18 -32.93 -0.61
CA LEU A 642 -14.75 -32.41 -1.86
C LEU A 642 -14.51 -33.39 -3.01
N GLU A 643 -15.59 -33.94 -3.59
CA GLU A 643 -15.53 -35.01 -4.60
C GLU A 643 -15.76 -34.55 -6.03
N GLU A 644 -16.49 -33.45 -6.23
CA GLU A 644 -16.84 -32.95 -7.56
C GLU A 644 -17.04 -31.43 -7.59
N PHE A 645 -16.90 -30.87 -8.79
CA PHE A 645 -17.26 -29.49 -9.10
C PHE A 645 -18.69 -29.41 -9.64
N PRO A 646 -19.39 -28.27 -9.46
CA PRO A 646 -20.68 -28.04 -10.08
C PRO A 646 -20.55 -28.03 -11.61
N SER A 647 -21.58 -28.48 -12.32
CA SER A 647 -21.52 -28.69 -13.78
C SER A 647 -21.32 -27.40 -14.58
N ASN A 648 -21.74 -26.27 -14.03
CA ASN A 648 -21.74 -24.96 -14.70
C ASN A 648 -20.52 -24.09 -14.33
N LEU A 649 -19.45 -24.66 -13.81
CA LEU A 649 -18.28 -23.89 -13.35
C LEU A 649 -17.68 -22.99 -14.44
N HIS A 650 -17.81 -23.39 -15.71
CA HIS A 650 -17.39 -22.61 -16.88
C HIS A 650 -18.04 -21.22 -16.99
N LYS A 651 -19.19 -20.99 -16.32
CA LYS A 651 -19.85 -19.68 -16.26
C LYS A 651 -19.08 -18.62 -15.48
N LEU A 652 -18.09 -19.04 -14.67
CA LEU A 652 -17.20 -18.14 -13.94
C LEU A 652 -16.14 -17.56 -14.88
N THR A 653 -16.58 -16.84 -15.91
CA THR A 653 -15.74 -16.37 -17.03
C THR A 653 -14.63 -15.42 -16.60
N LYS A 654 -14.73 -14.77 -15.43
CA LYS A 654 -13.68 -13.92 -14.85
C LYS A 654 -12.68 -14.68 -13.95
N LEU A 655 -12.86 -15.97 -13.71
CA LEU A 655 -12.01 -16.76 -12.83
C LEU A 655 -10.57 -16.82 -13.37
N ARG A 656 -9.60 -16.52 -12.50
CA ARG A 656 -8.16 -16.45 -12.81
C ARG A 656 -7.35 -17.47 -12.02
N CYS A 657 -7.74 -17.75 -10.78
CA CYS A 657 -7.03 -18.68 -9.91
C CYS A 657 -8.01 -19.71 -9.35
N LEU A 658 -7.70 -20.98 -9.56
CA LEU A 658 -8.39 -22.11 -8.97
C LEU A 658 -7.36 -23.01 -8.28
N GLU A 659 -7.47 -23.10 -6.95
CA GLU A 659 -6.64 -23.99 -6.13
C GLU A 659 -7.53 -25.08 -5.54
N PHE A 660 -7.19 -26.35 -5.73
CA PHE A 660 -7.93 -27.51 -5.18
C PHE A 660 -7.04 -28.74 -4.96
N GLU A 661 -5.74 -28.54 -4.75
CA GLU A 661 -4.82 -29.57 -4.28
C GLU A 661 -5.37 -30.26 -3.01
N GLY A 662 -5.13 -31.56 -2.82
CA GLY A 662 -5.55 -32.26 -1.60
C GLY A 662 -7.06 -32.52 -1.47
N THR A 663 -7.82 -32.30 -2.55
CA THR A 663 -9.23 -32.70 -2.67
C THR A 663 -9.41 -34.12 -3.25
N LYS A 664 -10.62 -34.68 -3.13
CA LYS A 664 -11.01 -35.96 -3.74
C LYS A 664 -11.56 -35.82 -5.16
N VAL A 665 -11.54 -34.60 -5.74
CA VAL A 665 -12.00 -34.36 -7.10
C VAL A 665 -11.25 -35.26 -8.08
N ARG A 666 -12.01 -35.97 -8.92
CA ARG A 666 -11.49 -36.96 -9.89
C ARG A 666 -11.71 -36.59 -11.35
N LYS A 667 -12.50 -35.56 -11.64
CA LYS A 667 -12.85 -35.16 -13.01
C LYS A 667 -13.02 -33.65 -13.11
N MET A 668 -12.66 -33.09 -14.26
CA MET A 668 -12.97 -31.70 -14.59
C MET A 668 -14.42 -31.60 -15.08
N PRO A 669 -15.17 -30.53 -14.75
CA PRO A 669 -16.53 -30.37 -15.21
C PRO A 669 -16.60 -30.15 -16.73
N MET A 670 -17.78 -30.33 -17.30
CA MET A 670 -18.04 -30.07 -18.72
C MET A 670 -17.77 -28.59 -19.05
N HIS A 671 -17.26 -28.32 -20.25
CA HIS A 671 -16.94 -26.98 -20.74
C HIS A 671 -15.88 -26.22 -19.93
N PHE A 672 -15.10 -26.88 -19.06
CA PHE A 672 -14.06 -26.23 -18.25
C PHE A 672 -13.07 -25.42 -19.10
N GLY A 673 -12.78 -25.86 -20.32
CA GLY A 673 -11.96 -25.16 -21.31
C GLY A 673 -12.48 -23.78 -21.76
N GLU A 674 -13.72 -23.41 -21.41
CA GLU A 674 -14.28 -22.08 -21.67
C GLU A 674 -13.82 -21.02 -20.67
N LEU A 675 -13.13 -21.42 -19.59
CA LEU A 675 -12.48 -20.53 -18.62
C LEU A 675 -11.21 -19.88 -19.20
N LYS A 676 -11.38 -19.07 -20.25
CA LYS A 676 -10.29 -18.43 -21.01
C LYS A 676 -9.44 -17.44 -20.21
N ASN A 677 -9.92 -17.01 -19.05
CA ASN A 677 -9.20 -16.08 -18.17
C ASN A 677 -8.43 -16.81 -17.04
N LEU A 678 -8.50 -18.14 -16.98
CA LEU A 678 -7.79 -18.92 -15.96
C LEU A 678 -6.27 -18.81 -16.19
N GLN A 679 -5.54 -18.51 -15.12
CA GLN A 679 -4.12 -18.20 -15.14
C GLN A 679 -3.33 -19.09 -14.19
N GLU A 680 -3.93 -19.47 -13.07
CA GLU A 680 -3.29 -20.34 -12.08
C GLU A 680 -4.21 -21.50 -11.75
N LEU A 681 -3.66 -22.70 -11.91
CA LEU A 681 -4.32 -23.95 -11.61
C LEU A 681 -3.32 -24.89 -10.94
N ASP A 682 -3.53 -25.20 -9.67
CA ASP A 682 -2.57 -26.03 -8.92
C ASP A 682 -2.61 -27.51 -9.33
N LYS A 683 -3.76 -27.99 -9.80
CA LYS A 683 -4.00 -29.38 -10.21
C LYS A 683 -4.87 -29.45 -11.46
N PHE A 684 -4.52 -30.30 -12.44
CA PHE A 684 -5.40 -30.63 -13.57
C PHE A 684 -5.53 -32.13 -13.72
N ILE A 685 -6.76 -32.60 -13.94
CA ILE A 685 -7.08 -34.03 -14.00
C ILE A 685 -7.50 -34.38 -15.42
N VAL A 686 -6.76 -35.30 -16.04
CA VAL A 686 -7.07 -35.87 -17.36
C VAL A 686 -7.71 -37.24 -17.15
N ASP A 687 -8.94 -37.40 -17.62
CA ASP A 687 -9.63 -38.68 -17.72
C ASP A 687 -9.90 -39.07 -19.19
N ARG A 688 -10.27 -40.33 -19.45
CA ARG A 688 -10.52 -40.84 -20.82
C ARG A 688 -11.66 -40.12 -21.56
N ASN A 689 -12.53 -39.41 -20.83
CA ASN A 689 -13.70 -38.73 -21.36
C ASN A 689 -13.52 -37.20 -21.36
N SER A 690 -12.31 -36.71 -21.12
CA SER A 690 -12.03 -35.28 -21.01
C SER A 690 -12.28 -34.60 -22.35
N GLU A 691 -13.08 -33.54 -22.33
CA GLU A 691 -13.37 -32.78 -23.53
C GLU A 691 -12.10 -32.18 -24.14
N TYR A 692 -12.07 -32.12 -25.47
CA TYR A 692 -10.93 -31.55 -26.18
C TYR A 692 -10.69 -30.07 -25.85
N SER A 693 -11.75 -29.32 -25.50
CA SER A 693 -11.66 -27.95 -24.96
C SER A 693 -10.87 -27.90 -23.64
N ASN A 694 -11.09 -28.86 -22.73
CA ASN A 694 -10.38 -28.95 -21.45
C ASN A 694 -8.89 -29.25 -21.68
N LEU A 695 -8.58 -30.16 -22.60
CA LEU A 695 -7.20 -30.48 -22.98
C LEU A 695 -6.47 -29.27 -23.58
N ARG A 696 -7.15 -28.49 -24.43
CA ARG A 696 -6.58 -27.24 -24.99
C ARG A 696 -6.27 -26.21 -23.93
N LEU A 697 -7.11 -26.07 -22.90
CA LEU A 697 -6.84 -25.15 -21.80
C LEU A 697 -5.58 -25.57 -21.02
N ALA A 698 -5.37 -26.87 -20.82
CA ALA A 698 -4.16 -27.39 -20.17
C ALA A 698 -2.88 -27.17 -21.00
N GLU A 699 -3.01 -26.96 -22.31
CA GLU A 699 -1.92 -26.63 -23.22
C GLU A 699 -1.72 -25.10 -23.40
N ASP A 700 -2.54 -24.25 -22.75
CA ASP A 700 -2.41 -22.80 -22.85
C ASP A 700 -1.08 -22.34 -22.21
N PRO A 701 -0.17 -21.70 -22.97
CA PRO A 701 1.11 -21.23 -22.44
C PRO A 701 0.96 -20.14 -21.37
N ASN A 702 -0.21 -19.51 -21.25
CA ASN A 702 -0.51 -18.51 -20.22
C ASN A 702 -1.05 -19.12 -18.93
N LEU A 703 -1.39 -20.41 -18.91
CA LEU A 703 -1.84 -21.13 -17.73
C LEU A 703 -0.63 -21.68 -16.96
N ARG A 704 -0.43 -21.21 -15.73
CA ARG A 704 0.51 -21.81 -14.79
C ARG A 704 -0.12 -23.03 -14.16
N LEU A 705 0.31 -24.21 -14.61
CA LEU A 705 -0.16 -25.48 -14.11
C LEU A 705 0.82 -26.07 -13.08
N GLY A 706 0.33 -26.33 -11.86
CA GLY A 706 1.13 -26.91 -10.79
C GLY A 706 1.45 -28.39 -11.03
N VAL A 707 0.41 -29.24 -11.08
CA VAL A 707 0.54 -30.70 -11.29
C VAL A 707 -0.52 -31.18 -12.27
N ALA A 708 -0.10 -31.89 -13.33
CA ALA A 708 -1.01 -32.60 -14.24
C ALA A 708 -1.06 -34.09 -13.88
N LEU A 709 -2.24 -34.60 -13.53
CA LEU A 709 -2.46 -36.02 -13.24
C LEU A 709 -3.20 -36.68 -14.40
N LYS A 710 -2.55 -37.66 -15.04
CA LYS A 710 -3.21 -38.58 -15.98
C LYS A 710 -3.76 -39.77 -15.18
N GLN A 711 -5.06 -40.02 -15.24
CA GLN A 711 -5.71 -41.18 -14.62
C GLN A 711 -5.99 -42.30 -15.63
#